data_AF-A0A9D2EXF5-F1
#
_entry.id   AF-A0A9D2EXF5-F1
#
_cell.length_a   1.000
_cell.length_b   1.000
_cell.length_c   1.000
_cell.angle_alpha   90.00
_cell.angle_beta   90.00
_cell.angle_gamma   90.00
#
_symmetry.space_group_name_H-M   'P 1'
#
loop_
_entity.id
_entity.type
_entity.pdbx_description
1 polymer ?
#
loop_
_entity_poly.entity_id
_entity_poly.type
_entity_poly.pdbx_seq_one_letter_code
_entity_poly.pdbx_strand_id
1 'polypeptide(L)'
;MRQRVGTLAWLSIPAVLLIAALVLCATGLYVGSPAGVACLVACALGSAALIAGRGRLAAAALGWLSRRGLSGPHARALLAALLVAACSVCATLSLEVSYAAGSAVAMRLPYALLELGIVILFLLTLLGLFRGSGAGLALGSLVLALVGVAQFFVADFKAYVIMPSDLMVLGTAAAVAGGYVYAVSDQVLMGLSLFLVATALASVTSAVRGPRPPRLARSLGLAAASAVLLAVVVACPSYADDLGVSVSGWDPLGSYRTQGFLPSFIMMAQDMSLEEPEGYSEEGALELERAYAAAYDEGLGATESRAAAEEQFAEEQPALVVIVDETFADLTQLVGEGWGYEGPERYNAIDDAVMRGSLTVSTTGGGTCNTEFELLTGISLGLVGEGSYPFSFYDLSDVSSLPRQLAALGYSTTAMHPNLATNYNRSVAYPALGFEEFLSEEDFAGEEWFHSGVSDEATFDRILELLESDEGPQLIYDLTMQNHSSYDQDNLGEVPSYAFDGLDEGGREQLSEYLACIEETDRALGEFLAALEELDRPVAVLFLGDHQSYVAPWLNDAARPDEEEPAHSLRLYETTYCLWANYDVAGSDQVSECVDASASNVVALALHALGAPLTDYQKAQVVAYDEVPAMSVMGVRDADGAWTVLEDEEALPEAYADLEQMAYLEFARAV
;
A
#
# COMPACT_ATOMS: atom_id res chain seq x y z
N MET A 1 -33.71 -11.76 -43.98
CA MET A 1 -33.71 -10.63 -43.02
C MET A 1 -32.89 -10.90 -41.76
N ARG A 2 -33.18 -11.95 -40.96
CA ARG A 2 -32.47 -12.24 -39.69
C ARG A 2 -30.93 -12.36 -39.77
N GLN A 3 -30.37 -12.99 -40.80
CA GLN A 3 -28.90 -13.06 -40.98
C GLN A 3 -28.26 -11.70 -41.28
N ARG A 4 -28.96 -10.79 -41.98
CA ARG A 4 -28.47 -9.43 -42.26
C ARG A 4 -28.48 -8.56 -41.00
N VAL A 5 -29.54 -8.66 -40.19
CA VAL A 5 -29.66 -7.96 -38.90
C VAL A 5 -28.55 -8.41 -37.93
N GLY A 6 -28.28 -9.71 -37.86
CA GLY A 6 -27.17 -10.22 -37.06
C GLY A 6 -25.81 -9.68 -37.52
N THR A 7 -25.51 -9.66 -38.82
CA THR A 7 -24.22 -9.10 -39.29
C THR A 7 -24.08 -7.60 -39.03
N LEU A 8 -25.16 -6.84 -39.17
CA LEU A 8 -25.15 -5.41 -38.84
C LEU A 8 -24.86 -5.15 -37.35
N ALA A 9 -25.42 -5.95 -36.44
CA ALA A 9 -25.18 -5.82 -35.01
C ALA A 9 -23.72 -6.12 -34.60
N TRP A 10 -23.02 -6.99 -35.34
CA TRP A 10 -21.59 -7.22 -35.09
C TRP A 10 -20.71 -6.13 -35.71
N LEU A 11 -21.13 -5.57 -36.86
CA LEU A 11 -20.40 -4.49 -37.53
C LEU A 11 -20.55 -3.13 -36.82
N SER A 12 -21.53 -2.96 -35.93
CA SER A 12 -21.66 -1.71 -35.16
C SER A 12 -20.51 -1.52 -34.16
N ILE A 13 -19.92 -2.60 -33.63
CA ILE A 13 -18.81 -2.51 -32.66
C ILE A 13 -17.57 -1.82 -33.26
N PRO A 14 -16.97 -2.31 -34.39
CA PRO A 14 -15.86 -1.60 -35.02
C PRO A 14 -16.23 -0.21 -35.52
N ALA A 15 -17.48 0.01 -35.95
CA ALA A 15 -17.92 1.35 -36.37
C ALA A 15 -17.94 2.34 -35.20
N VAL A 16 -18.47 1.94 -34.04
CA VAL A 16 -18.52 2.78 -32.83
C VAL A 16 -17.11 3.12 -32.34
N LEU A 17 -16.20 2.13 -32.29
CA LEU A 17 -14.83 2.38 -31.84
C LEU A 17 -14.05 3.31 -32.79
N LEU A 18 -14.26 3.20 -34.11
CA LEU A 18 -13.68 4.16 -35.06
C LEU A 18 -14.22 5.58 -34.88
N ILE A 19 -15.53 5.72 -34.60
CA ILE A 19 -16.13 7.02 -34.31
C ILE A 19 -15.57 7.59 -33.01
N ALA A 20 -15.44 6.75 -31.96
CA ALA A 20 -14.85 7.17 -30.69
C ALA A 20 -13.39 7.64 -30.87
N ALA A 21 -12.56 6.89 -31.61
CA ALA A 21 -11.19 7.29 -31.90
C ALA A 21 -11.10 8.59 -32.72
N LEU A 22 -12.00 8.78 -33.69
CA LEU A 22 -12.11 10.04 -34.44
C LEU A 22 -12.42 11.21 -33.50
N VAL A 23 -13.37 11.03 -32.57
CA VAL A 23 -13.73 12.04 -31.58
C VAL A 23 -12.53 12.35 -30.69
N LEU A 24 -11.85 11.35 -30.13
CA LEU A 24 -10.66 11.53 -29.30
C LEU A 24 -9.55 12.31 -30.02
N CYS A 25 -9.28 11.99 -31.29
CA CYS A 25 -8.32 12.74 -32.09
C CYS A 25 -8.79 14.17 -32.36
N ALA A 26 -10.06 14.37 -32.68
CA ALA A 26 -10.62 15.69 -33.01
C ALA A 26 -10.71 16.63 -31.80
N THR A 27 -10.88 16.08 -30.59
CA THR A 27 -10.93 16.84 -29.34
C THR A 27 -9.56 17.01 -28.68
N GLY A 28 -8.49 16.45 -29.25
CA GLY A 28 -7.15 16.48 -28.65
C GLY A 28 -6.99 15.59 -27.41
N LEU A 29 -7.96 14.71 -27.14
CA LEU A 29 -7.91 13.74 -26.03
C LEU A 29 -7.15 12.47 -26.40
N TYR A 30 -6.55 12.42 -27.58
CA TYR A 30 -5.61 11.37 -27.97
C TYR A 30 -4.21 11.97 -28.00
N VAL A 31 -3.34 11.49 -27.10
CA VAL A 31 -1.95 11.93 -26.95
C VAL A 31 -0.93 10.93 -27.52
N GLY A 32 -1.42 9.87 -28.16
CA GLY A 32 -0.59 8.85 -28.79
C GLY A 32 -0.06 9.21 -30.19
N SER A 33 0.68 8.28 -30.79
CA SER A 33 1.26 8.43 -32.11
C SER A 33 0.26 8.11 -33.23
N PRO A 34 0.51 8.54 -34.48
CA PRO A 34 -0.28 8.10 -35.63
C PRO A 34 -0.28 6.57 -35.83
N ALA A 35 0.71 5.85 -35.28
CA ALA A 35 0.78 4.40 -35.38
C ALA A 35 -0.32 3.71 -34.55
N GLY A 36 -0.66 4.21 -33.37
CA GLY A 36 -1.76 3.69 -32.56
C GLY A 36 -3.11 3.78 -33.29
N VAL A 37 -3.41 4.94 -33.89
CA VAL A 37 -4.61 5.13 -34.72
C VAL A 37 -4.61 4.20 -35.94
N ALA A 38 -3.48 4.08 -36.64
CA ALA A 38 -3.36 3.21 -37.80
C ALA A 38 -3.58 1.74 -37.44
N CYS A 39 -3.08 1.30 -36.28
CA CYS A 39 -3.30 -0.05 -35.74
C CYS A 39 -4.80 -0.30 -35.50
N LEU A 40 -5.48 0.61 -34.79
CA LEU A 40 -6.91 0.51 -34.53
C LEU A 40 -7.73 0.45 -35.82
N VAL A 41 -7.41 1.30 -36.80
CA VAL A 41 -8.09 1.30 -38.11
C VAL A 41 -7.87 -0.01 -38.85
N ALA A 42 -6.64 -0.53 -38.89
CA ALA A 42 -6.33 -1.80 -39.53
C ALA A 42 -7.08 -2.96 -38.87
N CYS A 43 -7.09 -3.03 -37.53
CA CYS A 43 -7.84 -4.02 -36.77
C CYS A 43 -9.35 -3.88 -36.97
N ALA A 44 -9.90 -2.67 -36.99
CA ALA A 44 -11.33 -2.45 -37.25
C ALA A 44 -11.74 -2.94 -38.65
N LEU A 45 -10.95 -2.62 -39.69
CA LEU A 45 -11.20 -3.09 -41.06
C LEU A 45 -11.04 -4.61 -41.19
N GLY A 46 -9.99 -5.18 -40.60
CA GLY A 46 -9.75 -6.62 -40.56
C GLY A 46 -10.89 -7.36 -39.85
N SER A 47 -11.29 -6.88 -38.67
CA SER A 47 -12.42 -7.41 -37.90
C SER A 47 -13.73 -7.28 -38.65
N ALA A 48 -14.01 -6.15 -39.31
CA ALA A 48 -15.20 -5.98 -40.14
C ALA A 48 -15.22 -6.98 -41.32
N ALA A 49 -14.08 -7.21 -41.97
CA ALA A 49 -13.95 -8.19 -43.04
C ALA A 49 -14.19 -9.62 -42.53
N LEU A 50 -13.60 -9.98 -41.38
CA LEU A 50 -13.83 -11.27 -40.70
C LEU A 50 -15.31 -11.46 -40.32
N ILE A 51 -15.94 -10.44 -39.72
CA ILE A 51 -17.36 -10.45 -39.33
C ILE A 51 -18.27 -10.62 -40.54
N ALA A 52 -17.99 -9.92 -41.64
CA ALA A 52 -18.75 -10.05 -42.89
C ALA A 52 -18.55 -11.44 -43.54
N GLY A 53 -17.33 -11.98 -43.46
CA GLY A 53 -16.94 -13.28 -44.02
C GLY A 53 -17.18 -14.49 -43.13
N ARG A 54 -17.57 -14.31 -41.86
CA ARG A 54 -17.58 -15.34 -40.80
C ARG A 54 -18.24 -16.66 -41.17
N GLY A 55 -19.34 -16.62 -41.92
CA GLY A 55 -20.06 -17.82 -42.35
C GLY A 55 -19.27 -18.66 -43.36
N ARG A 56 -18.57 -18.00 -44.29
CA ARG A 56 -17.69 -18.65 -45.28
C ARG A 56 -16.44 -19.20 -44.60
N LEU A 57 -15.84 -18.42 -43.70
CA LEU A 57 -14.66 -18.82 -42.94
C LEU A 57 -14.94 -20.04 -42.06
N ALA A 58 -16.03 -20.01 -41.29
CA ALA A 58 -16.47 -21.15 -40.48
C ALA A 58 -16.71 -22.40 -41.35
N ALA A 59 -17.39 -22.25 -42.50
CA ALA A 59 -17.63 -23.37 -43.42
C ALA A 59 -16.34 -23.94 -44.02
N ALA A 60 -15.39 -23.08 -44.42
CA ALA A 60 -14.11 -23.48 -44.98
C ALA A 60 -13.24 -24.23 -43.95
N ALA A 61 -13.15 -23.71 -42.72
CA ALA A 61 -12.41 -24.32 -41.62
C ALA A 61 -13.01 -25.69 -41.24
N LEU A 62 -14.33 -25.78 -41.12
CA LEU A 62 -15.01 -27.05 -40.86
C LEU A 62 -14.81 -28.07 -41.99
N GLY A 63 -14.85 -27.62 -43.25
CA GLY A 63 -14.57 -28.47 -44.41
C GLY A 63 -13.13 -28.97 -44.44
N TRP A 64 -12.17 -28.15 -44.04
CA TRP A 64 -10.77 -28.55 -43.88
C TRP A 64 -10.57 -29.60 -42.78
N LEU A 65 -11.17 -29.39 -41.59
CA LEU A 65 -11.13 -30.38 -40.50
C LEU A 65 -11.81 -31.69 -40.90
N SER A 66 -12.93 -31.62 -41.62
CA SER A 66 -13.63 -32.81 -42.13
C SER A 66 -12.76 -33.62 -43.10
N ARG A 67 -11.97 -32.95 -43.97
CA ARG A 67 -11.02 -33.62 -44.86
C ARG A 67 -9.86 -34.30 -44.13
N ARG A 68 -9.57 -33.92 -42.88
CA ARG A 68 -8.60 -34.59 -42.01
C ARG A 68 -9.21 -35.71 -41.15
N GLY A 69 -10.45 -36.11 -41.44
CA GLY A 69 -11.11 -37.26 -40.81
C GLY A 69 -11.90 -36.93 -39.54
N LEU A 70 -12.02 -35.66 -39.15
CA LEU A 70 -12.86 -35.27 -38.01
C LEU A 70 -14.34 -35.27 -38.41
N SER A 71 -15.17 -35.98 -37.65
CA SER A 71 -16.63 -35.93 -37.88
C SER A 71 -17.19 -34.55 -37.53
N GLY A 72 -18.30 -34.16 -38.17
CA GLY A 72 -18.87 -32.81 -38.07
C GLY A 72 -19.04 -32.24 -36.65
N PRO A 73 -19.50 -33.01 -35.64
CA PRO A 73 -19.57 -32.54 -34.26
C PRO A 73 -18.19 -32.27 -33.63
N HIS A 74 -17.22 -33.15 -33.86
CA HIS A 74 -15.86 -33.04 -33.31
C HIS A 74 -15.10 -31.90 -33.98
N ALA A 75 -15.25 -31.73 -35.30
CA ALA A 75 -14.67 -30.60 -36.03
C ALA A 75 -15.19 -29.24 -35.51
N ARG A 76 -16.50 -29.15 -35.20
CA ARG A 76 -17.08 -27.93 -34.60
C ARG A 76 -16.60 -27.69 -33.19
N ALA A 77 -16.52 -28.72 -32.36
CA ALA A 77 -16.03 -28.61 -30.98
C ALA A 77 -14.58 -28.13 -30.96
N LEU A 78 -13.70 -28.74 -31.76
CA LEU A 78 -12.30 -28.34 -31.87
C LEU A 78 -12.15 -26.90 -32.38
N LEU A 79 -12.86 -26.54 -33.45
CA LEU A 79 -12.78 -25.17 -33.97
C LEU A 79 -13.32 -24.13 -32.98
N ALA A 80 -14.41 -24.45 -32.27
CA ALA A 80 -14.93 -23.57 -31.22
C ALA A 80 -13.92 -23.43 -30.07
N ALA A 81 -13.28 -24.52 -29.63
CA ALA A 81 -12.26 -24.48 -28.59
C ALA A 81 -11.05 -23.61 -29.00
N LEU A 82 -10.55 -23.77 -30.23
CA LEU A 82 -9.46 -22.94 -30.77
C LEU A 82 -9.84 -21.46 -30.86
N LEU A 83 -11.07 -21.15 -31.27
CA LEU A 83 -11.57 -19.77 -31.33
C LEU A 83 -11.76 -19.17 -29.94
N VAL A 84 -12.24 -19.95 -28.96
CA VAL A 84 -12.33 -19.51 -27.57
C VAL A 84 -10.95 -19.22 -27.02
N ALA A 85 -9.98 -20.13 -27.18
CA ALA A 85 -8.61 -19.93 -26.73
C ALA A 85 -7.97 -18.67 -27.36
N ALA A 86 -8.11 -18.49 -28.67
CA ALA A 86 -7.61 -17.29 -29.35
C ALA A 86 -8.33 -16.01 -28.90
N CYS A 87 -9.65 -16.08 -28.65
CA CYS A 87 -10.42 -14.97 -28.10
C CYS A 87 -9.95 -14.61 -26.68
N SER A 88 -9.68 -15.61 -25.83
CA SER A 88 -9.16 -15.42 -24.48
C SER A 88 -7.80 -14.75 -24.50
N VAL A 89 -6.88 -15.19 -25.36
CA VAL A 89 -5.56 -14.53 -25.53
C VAL A 89 -5.74 -13.05 -25.92
N CYS A 90 -6.59 -12.73 -26.90
CA CYS A 90 -6.84 -11.34 -27.27
C CYS A 90 -7.52 -10.54 -26.15
N ALA A 91 -8.39 -11.15 -25.35
CA ALA A 91 -9.07 -10.49 -24.24
C ALA A 91 -8.12 -10.21 -23.06
N THR A 92 -7.27 -11.17 -22.69
CA THR A 92 -6.19 -11.00 -21.71
C THR A 92 -5.22 -9.90 -22.15
N LEU A 93 -4.74 -9.96 -23.40
CA LEU A 93 -3.87 -8.91 -23.91
C LEU A 93 -4.58 -7.55 -23.99
N SER A 94 -5.90 -7.51 -24.24
CA SER A 94 -6.66 -6.27 -24.21
C SER A 94 -6.73 -5.64 -22.81
N LEU A 95 -6.77 -6.46 -21.76
CA LEU A 95 -6.71 -6.01 -20.37
C LEU A 95 -5.31 -5.42 -20.08
N GLU A 96 -4.27 -6.23 -20.27
CA GLU A 96 -2.89 -5.92 -19.86
C GLU A 96 -2.24 -4.81 -20.68
N VAL A 97 -2.39 -4.83 -22.00
CA VAL A 97 -1.74 -3.86 -22.88
C VAL A 97 -2.32 -2.46 -22.72
N SER A 98 -3.53 -2.32 -22.17
CA SER A 98 -4.16 -1.02 -22.01
C SER A 98 -3.41 -0.09 -21.04
N TYR A 99 -2.71 -0.64 -20.04
CA TYR A 99 -2.04 0.13 -18.98
C TYR A 99 -0.54 -0.17 -18.78
N ALA A 100 -0.01 -1.21 -19.42
CA ALA A 100 1.42 -1.53 -19.39
C ALA A 100 2.18 -0.79 -20.52
N ALA A 101 2.99 0.23 -20.18
CA ALA A 101 3.84 0.93 -21.14
C ALA A 101 5.07 0.09 -21.55
N GLY A 102 5.38 0.01 -22.86
CA GLY A 102 6.61 -0.61 -23.36
C GLY A 102 6.46 -1.98 -24.06
N SER A 103 7.60 -2.63 -24.35
CA SER A 103 7.64 -3.86 -25.16
C SER A 103 7.09 -5.06 -24.40
N ALA A 104 5.86 -5.43 -24.73
CA ALA A 104 5.24 -6.74 -24.47
C ALA A 104 5.28 -7.19 -23.00
N VAL A 105 4.13 -7.08 -22.32
CA VAL A 105 3.71 -7.92 -21.17
C VAL A 105 4.89 -8.62 -20.52
N ALA A 106 5.60 -7.92 -19.63
CA ALA A 106 6.74 -8.46 -18.87
C ALA A 106 6.30 -9.53 -17.85
N MET A 107 5.04 -9.97 -17.97
CA MET A 107 4.42 -10.95 -17.12
C MET A 107 5.18 -12.26 -17.16
N ARG A 108 5.54 -12.75 -15.98
CA ARG A 108 6.22 -14.03 -15.85
C ARG A 108 5.25 -15.13 -16.31
N LEU A 109 5.79 -16.11 -17.05
CA LEU A 109 4.99 -17.13 -17.72
C LEU A 109 3.99 -17.87 -16.81
N PRO A 110 4.31 -18.23 -15.55
CA PRO A 110 3.35 -18.88 -14.66
C PRO A 110 2.08 -18.06 -14.44
N TYR A 111 2.23 -16.77 -14.12
CA TYR A 111 1.09 -15.89 -13.87
C TYR A 111 0.31 -15.56 -15.15
N ALA A 112 1.01 -15.43 -16.28
CA ALA A 112 0.34 -15.27 -17.58
C ALA A 112 -0.55 -16.48 -17.95
N LEU A 113 -0.12 -17.69 -17.60
CA LEU A 113 -0.93 -18.89 -17.80
C LEU A 113 -2.09 -18.98 -16.80
N LEU A 114 -1.87 -18.58 -15.54
CA LEU A 114 -2.91 -18.48 -14.52
C LEU A 114 -4.02 -17.51 -14.94
N GLU A 115 -3.64 -16.28 -15.30
CA GLU A 115 -4.56 -15.25 -15.77
C GLU A 115 -5.32 -15.70 -17.02
N LEU A 116 -4.62 -16.26 -18.02
CA LEU A 116 -5.27 -16.80 -19.21
C LEU A 116 -6.26 -17.92 -18.86
N GLY A 117 -5.95 -18.75 -17.87
CA GLY A 117 -6.84 -19.78 -17.33
C GLY A 117 -8.12 -19.19 -16.75
N ILE A 118 -7.99 -18.17 -15.88
CA ILE A 118 -9.10 -17.42 -15.29
C ILE A 118 -9.99 -16.81 -16.39
N VAL A 119 -9.38 -16.13 -17.38
CA VAL A 119 -10.09 -15.54 -18.51
C VAL A 119 -10.79 -16.59 -19.37
N ILE A 120 -10.17 -17.76 -19.62
CA ILE A 120 -10.83 -18.86 -20.34
C ILE A 120 -12.07 -19.34 -19.59
N LEU A 121 -11.98 -19.57 -18.28
CA LEU A 121 -13.11 -20.04 -17.47
C LEU A 121 -14.24 -19.01 -17.41
N PHE A 122 -13.90 -17.72 -17.24
CA PHE A 122 -14.84 -16.61 -17.30
C PHE A 122 -15.57 -16.54 -18.66
N LEU A 123 -14.83 -16.60 -19.77
CA LEU A 123 -15.41 -16.56 -21.12
C LEU A 123 -16.22 -17.82 -21.45
N LEU A 124 -15.83 -19.01 -20.95
CA LEU A 124 -16.62 -20.24 -21.08
C LEU A 124 -17.95 -20.15 -20.32
N THR A 125 -17.95 -19.53 -19.15
CA THR A 125 -19.17 -19.27 -18.36
C THR A 125 -20.15 -18.42 -19.16
N LEU A 126 -19.69 -17.28 -19.70
CA LEU A 126 -20.51 -16.42 -20.56
C LEU A 126 -20.93 -17.13 -21.85
N LEU A 127 -20.06 -17.91 -22.48
CA LEU A 127 -20.42 -18.71 -23.64
C LEU A 127 -21.56 -19.68 -23.32
N GLY A 128 -21.52 -20.34 -22.16
CA GLY A 128 -22.58 -21.22 -21.66
C GLY A 128 -23.89 -20.47 -21.41
N LEU A 129 -23.86 -19.35 -20.68
CA LEU A 129 -25.05 -18.52 -20.39
C LEU A 129 -25.71 -18.00 -21.68
N PHE A 130 -24.91 -17.59 -22.67
CA PHE A 130 -25.36 -17.16 -23.98
C PHE A 130 -25.62 -18.33 -24.96
N ARG A 131 -25.69 -19.56 -24.44
CA ARG A 131 -26.05 -20.78 -25.15
C ARG A 131 -25.17 -21.10 -26.35
N GLY A 132 -23.87 -20.94 -26.20
CA GLY A 132 -22.87 -21.12 -27.25
C GLY A 132 -22.89 -20.01 -28.31
N SER A 133 -23.54 -18.88 -28.04
CA SER A 133 -23.39 -17.68 -28.87
C SER A 133 -22.09 -16.99 -28.49
N GLY A 134 -21.26 -16.65 -29.48
CA GLY A 134 -20.07 -15.84 -29.22
C GLY A 134 -20.39 -14.42 -28.74
N ALA A 135 -21.66 -14.00 -28.73
CA ALA A 135 -22.07 -12.77 -28.04
C ALA A 135 -21.63 -12.74 -26.57
N GLY A 136 -21.63 -13.89 -25.88
CA GLY A 136 -21.10 -13.98 -24.51
C GLY A 136 -19.59 -13.74 -24.44
N LEU A 137 -18.82 -14.24 -25.41
CA LEU A 137 -17.38 -14.00 -25.50
C LEU A 137 -17.07 -12.52 -25.75
N ALA A 138 -17.83 -11.87 -26.64
CA ALA A 138 -17.68 -10.45 -26.93
C ALA A 138 -18.04 -9.57 -25.73
N LEU A 139 -19.07 -9.94 -24.97
CA LEU A 139 -19.42 -9.24 -23.72
C LEU A 139 -18.31 -9.37 -22.69
N GLY A 140 -17.78 -10.58 -22.45
CA GLY A 140 -16.68 -10.77 -21.50
C GLY A 140 -15.40 -10.05 -21.92
N SER A 141 -15.09 -10.08 -23.22
CA SER A 141 -13.94 -9.33 -23.75
C SER A 141 -14.13 -7.82 -23.62
N LEU A 142 -15.36 -7.31 -23.72
CA LEU A 142 -15.67 -5.90 -23.48
C LEU A 142 -15.45 -5.53 -22.02
N VAL A 143 -15.92 -6.36 -21.07
CA VAL A 143 -15.69 -6.13 -19.64
C VAL A 143 -14.18 -6.04 -19.35
N LEU A 144 -13.38 -6.99 -19.82
CA LEU A 144 -11.92 -6.98 -19.62
C LEU A 144 -11.25 -5.77 -20.28
N ALA A 145 -11.69 -5.36 -21.47
CA ALA A 145 -11.18 -4.15 -22.12
C ALA A 145 -11.51 -2.88 -21.33
N LEU A 146 -12.71 -2.80 -20.75
CA LEU A 146 -13.11 -1.66 -19.91
C LEU A 146 -12.31 -1.61 -18.61
N VAL A 147 -12.03 -2.75 -17.98
CA VAL A 147 -11.14 -2.83 -16.81
C VAL A 147 -9.73 -2.38 -17.19
N GLY A 148 -9.19 -2.81 -18.33
CA GLY A 148 -7.88 -2.35 -18.79
C GLY A 148 -7.81 -0.85 -19.04
N VAL A 149 -8.88 -0.24 -19.58
CA VAL A 149 -8.96 1.21 -19.74
C VAL A 149 -9.11 1.93 -18.40
N ALA A 150 -9.88 1.38 -17.46
CA ALA A 150 -10.00 1.93 -16.11
C ALA A 150 -8.63 1.90 -15.40
N GLN A 151 -7.93 0.77 -15.47
CA GLN A 151 -6.59 0.62 -14.90
C GLN A 151 -5.59 1.59 -15.54
N PHE A 152 -5.70 1.87 -16.84
CA PHE A 152 -4.88 2.89 -17.50
C PHE A 152 -5.05 4.26 -16.83
N PHE A 153 -6.29 4.70 -16.58
CA PHE A 153 -6.52 5.99 -15.94
C PHE A 153 -6.12 6.00 -14.47
N VAL A 154 -6.29 4.90 -13.73
CA VAL A 154 -5.79 4.80 -12.35
C VAL A 154 -4.27 4.90 -12.33
N ALA A 155 -3.57 4.21 -13.24
CA ALA A 155 -2.13 4.30 -13.37
C ALA A 155 -1.65 5.69 -13.82
N ASP A 156 -2.38 6.36 -14.72
CA ASP A 156 -2.01 7.68 -15.23
C ASP A 156 -2.23 8.79 -14.19
N PHE A 157 -3.32 8.72 -13.41
CA PHE A 157 -3.67 9.77 -12.45
C PHE A 157 -3.09 9.56 -11.06
N LYS A 158 -2.93 8.31 -10.62
CA LYS A 158 -2.48 7.98 -9.26
C LYS A 158 -1.10 7.32 -9.22
N ALA A 159 -0.49 7.03 -10.37
CA ALA A 159 0.68 6.13 -10.48
C ALA A 159 0.47 4.77 -9.78
N TYR A 160 -0.78 4.32 -9.67
CA TYR A 160 -1.18 3.21 -8.81
C TYR A 160 -2.01 2.14 -9.55
N VAL A 161 -2.56 1.17 -8.81
CA VAL A 161 -3.40 0.09 -9.34
C VAL A 161 -4.82 0.15 -8.80
N ILE A 162 -5.77 -0.44 -9.54
CA ILE A 162 -7.11 -0.68 -9.02
C ILE A 162 -6.98 -1.73 -7.91
N MET A 163 -7.35 -1.31 -6.71
CA MET A 163 -7.39 -2.13 -5.52
C MET A 163 -8.79 -2.70 -5.30
N PRO A 164 -8.94 -3.79 -4.53
CA PRO A 164 -10.26 -4.26 -4.14
C PRO A 164 -11.05 -3.21 -3.33
N SER A 165 -10.38 -2.41 -2.49
CA SER A 165 -10.98 -1.29 -1.73
C SER A 165 -11.60 -0.21 -2.63
N ASP A 166 -11.01 0.08 -3.80
CA ASP A 166 -11.59 1.03 -4.77
C ASP A 166 -13.02 0.65 -5.21
N LEU A 167 -13.36 -0.65 -5.18
CA LEU A 167 -14.71 -1.12 -5.53
C LEU A 167 -15.76 -0.78 -4.46
N MET A 168 -15.33 -0.58 -3.21
CA MET A 168 -16.21 -0.23 -2.09
C MET A 168 -16.58 1.25 -2.11
N VAL A 169 -15.72 2.11 -2.69
CA VAL A 169 -15.86 3.58 -2.68
C VAL A 169 -16.16 4.21 -4.04
N LEU A 170 -16.69 3.43 -4.99
CA LEU A 170 -17.02 3.86 -6.36
C LEU A 170 -17.92 5.12 -6.42
N GLY A 171 -18.75 5.36 -5.40
CA GLY A 171 -19.61 6.54 -5.31
C GLY A 171 -18.83 7.85 -5.17
N THR A 172 -17.79 7.84 -4.33
CA THR A 172 -16.91 9.00 -4.08
C THR A 172 -16.02 9.27 -5.29
N ALA A 173 -15.48 8.20 -5.90
CA ALA A 173 -14.67 8.30 -7.11
C ALA A 173 -15.44 8.97 -8.28
N ALA A 174 -16.74 8.70 -8.42
CA ALA A 174 -17.57 9.31 -9.45
C ALA A 174 -17.81 10.81 -9.22
N ALA A 175 -17.75 11.30 -7.98
CA ALA A 175 -17.94 12.71 -7.65
C ALA A 175 -16.72 13.58 -8.02
N VAL A 176 -15.52 13.01 -7.93
CA VAL A 176 -14.25 13.70 -8.25
C VAL A 176 -13.78 13.53 -9.69
N ALA A 177 -14.38 12.57 -10.43
CA ALA A 177 -14.06 12.31 -11.85
C ALA A 177 -14.17 13.54 -12.76
N GLY A 178 -14.98 14.55 -12.39
CA GLY A 178 -15.16 15.77 -13.19
C GLY A 178 -13.92 16.68 -13.29
N GLY A 179 -12.91 16.50 -12.44
CA GLY A 179 -11.69 17.31 -12.41
C GLY A 179 -10.58 16.86 -13.37
N TYR A 180 -10.65 15.62 -13.87
CA TYR A 180 -9.56 15.03 -14.66
C TYR A 180 -9.75 15.22 -16.18
N VAL A 181 -8.64 15.38 -16.88
CA VAL A 181 -8.59 15.33 -18.34
C VAL A 181 -8.30 13.88 -18.77
N TYR A 182 -9.33 13.19 -19.25
CA TYR A 182 -9.23 11.80 -19.72
C TYR A 182 -8.62 11.72 -21.12
N ALA A 183 -7.31 11.94 -21.22
CA ALA A 183 -6.54 11.71 -22.43
C ALA A 183 -6.13 10.23 -22.55
N VAL A 184 -6.17 9.66 -23.76
CA VAL A 184 -5.77 8.26 -24.00
C VAL A 184 -4.53 8.15 -24.88
N SER A 185 -3.72 7.14 -24.61
CA SER A 185 -2.44 6.88 -25.25
C SER A 185 -2.51 5.81 -26.35
N ASP A 186 -1.36 5.49 -26.94
CA ASP A 186 -1.20 4.36 -27.87
C ASP A 186 -1.57 3.00 -27.23
N GLN A 187 -1.32 2.84 -25.92
CA GLN A 187 -1.58 1.60 -25.18
C GLN A 187 -3.08 1.27 -25.16
N VAL A 188 -3.90 2.26 -24.82
CA VAL A 188 -5.37 2.14 -24.82
C VAL A 188 -5.89 1.76 -26.21
N LEU A 189 -5.40 2.42 -27.27
CA LEU A 189 -5.84 2.07 -28.63
C LEU A 189 -5.39 0.67 -29.05
N MET A 190 -4.22 0.21 -28.60
CA MET A 190 -3.74 -1.14 -28.85
C MET A 190 -4.57 -2.19 -28.10
N GLY A 191 -4.93 -1.94 -26.84
CA GLY A 191 -5.88 -2.74 -26.08
C GLY A 191 -7.24 -2.84 -26.79
N LEU A 192 -7.82 -1.70 -27.20
CA LEU A 192 -9.07 -1.65 -27.96
C LEU A 192 -8.97 -2.37 -29.32
N SER A 193 -7.79 -2.37 -29.95
CA SER A 193 -7.52 -3.13 -31.18
C SER A 193 -7.57 -4.64 -30.95
N LEU A 194 -7.02 -5.12 -29.83
CA LEU A 194 -7.09 -6.52 -29.42
C LEU A 194 -8.52 -6.94 -29.07
N PHE A 195 -9.29 -6.07 -28.40
CA PHE A 195 -10.72 -6.26 -28.20
C PHE A 195 -11.50 -6.39 -29.52
N LEU A 196 -11.16 -5.61 -30.55
CA LEU A 196 -11.76 -5.75 -31.88
C LEU A 196 -11.46 -7.12 -32.52
N VAL A 197 -10.26 -7.64 -32.35
CA VAL A 197 -9.89 -8.99 -32.82
C VAL A 197 -10.65 -10.06 -32.05
N ALA A 198 -10.72 -9.96 -30.71
CA ALA A 198 -11.51 -10.85 -29.86
C ALA A 198 -12.99 -10.87 -30.29
N THR A 199 -13.58 -9.71 -30.55
CA THR A 199 -14.95 -9.56 -31.05
C THR A 199 -15.15 -10.23 -32.42
N ALA A 200 -14.17 -10.11 -33.32
CA ALA A 200 -14.24 -10.79 -34.61
C ALA A 200 -14.22 -12.31 -34.46
N LEU A 201 -13.33 -12.84 -33.61
CA LEU A 201 -13.24 -14.27 -33.28
C LEU A 201 -14.54 -14.78 -32.65
N ALA A 202 -15.10 -14.05 -31.69
CA ALA A 202 -16.40 -14.30 -31.08
C ALA A 202 -17.54 -14.35 -32.12
N SER A 203 -17.50 -13.47 -33.12
CA SER A 203 -18.45 -13.50 -34.23
C SER A 203 -18.33 -14.78 -35.08
N VAL A 204 -17.10 -15.27 -35.30
CA VAL A 204 -16.83 -16.53 -36.01
C VAL A 204 -17.28 -17.72 -35.17
N THR A 205 -17.06 -17.73 -33.85
CA THR A 205 -17.57 -18.76 -32.94
C THR A 205 -19.09 -18.89 -33.04
N SER A 206 -19.81 -17.76 -33.15
CA SER A 206 -21.25 -17.74 -33.39
C SER A 206 -21.67 -18.38 -34.71
N ALA A 207 -20.81 -18.32 -35.74
CA ALA A 207 -21.04 -18.93 -37.05
C ALA A 207 -20.67 -20.42 -37.11
N VAL A 208 -19.76 -20.89 -36.25
CA VAL A 208 -19.40 -22.32 -36.09
C VAL A 208 -20.51 -23.10 -35.39
N ARG A 209 -21.34 -22.41 -34.59
CA ARG A 209 -22.53 -22.98 -33.94
C ARG A 209 -23.44 -23.66 -34.97
N GLY A 210 -23.91 -24.85 -34.61
CA GLY A 210 -24.86 -25.59 -35.45
C GLY A 210 -26.19 -24.83 -35.69
N PRO A 211 -27.01 -25.29 -36.65
CA PRO A 211 -28.24 -24.59 -37.05
C PRO A 211 -29.30 -24.48 -35.94
N ARG A 212 -29.15 -25.25 -34.85
CA ARG A 212 -29.97 -25.15 -33.65
C ARG A 212 -29.11 -24.78 -32.44
N PRO A 213 -29.64 -23.99 -31.48
CA PRO A 213 -29.00 -23.83 -30.20
C PRO A 213 -28.64 -25.18 -29.57
N PRO A 214 -27.51 -25.28 -28.85
CA PRO A 214 -27.35 -26.35 -27.87
C PRO A 214 -28.55 -26.39 -26.92
N ARG A 215 -28.85 -27.60 -26.41
CA ARG A 215 -29.91 -27.80 -25.41
C ARG A 215 -29.62 -26.93 -24.20
N LEU A 216 -30.66 -26.29 -23.64
CA LEU A 216 -30.50 -25.36 -22.51
C LEU A 216 -29.71 -26.00 -21.37
N ALA A 217 -30.09 -27.22 -20.98
CA ALA A 217 -29.41 -27.97 -19.93
C ALA A 217 -27.91 -28.20 -20.20
N ARG A 218 -27.49 -28.40 -21.46
CA ARG A 218 -26.05 -28.54 -21.81
C ARG A 218 -25.32 -27.21 -21.74
N SER A 219 -25.95 -26.13 -22.17
CA SER A 219 -25.38 -24.78 -22.09
C SER A 219 -25.22 -24.32 -20.64
N LEU A 220 -26.25 -24.54 -19.82
CA LEU A 220 -26.21 -24.26 -18.39
C LEU A 220 -25.24 -25.19 -17.67
N GLY A 221 -25.14 -26.47 -18.08
CA GLY A 221 -24.15 -27.38 -17.54
C GLY A 221 -22.71 -26.93 -17.81
N LEU A 222 -22.42 -26.42 -19.01
CA LEU A 222 -21.12 -25.80 -19.30
C LEU A 222 -20.89 -24.56 -18.43
N ALA A 223 -21.88 -23.65 -18.37
CA ALA A 223 -21.75 -22.42 -17.57
C ALA A 223 -21.53 -22.71 -16.09
N ALA A 224 -22.30 -23.66 -15.52
CA ALA A 224 -22.16 -24.06 -14.14
C ALA A 224 -20.80 -24.73 -13.88
N ALA A 225 -20.37 -25.65 -14.75
CA ALA A 225 -19.09 -26.33 -14.58
C ALA A 225 -17.90 -25.35 -14.67
N SER A 226 -17.92 -24.42 -15.63
CA SER A 226 -16.86 -23.40 -15.74
C SER A 226 -16.92 -22.36 -14.62
N ALA A 227 -18.11 -21.99 -14.16
CA ALA A 227 -18.27 -21.06 -13.03
C ALA A 227 -17.81 -21.68 -11.71
N VAL A 228 -18.14 -22.95 -11.46
CA VAL A 228 -17.64 -23.69 -10.29
C VAL A 228 -16.12 -23.83 -10.35
N LEU A 229 -15.56 -24.20 -11.51
CA LEU A 229 -14.11 -24.30 -11.65
C LEU A 229 -13.42 -22.92 -11.51
N LEU A 230 -14.03 -21.85 -12.03
CA LEU A 230 -13.56 -20.49 -11.83
C LEU A 230 -13.55 -20.13 -10.34
N ALA A 231 -14.65 -20.38 -9.63
CA ALA A 231 -14.73 -20.14 -8.19
C ALA A 231 -13.69 -20.94 -7.41
N VAL A 232 -13.44 -22.21 -7.77
CA VAL A 232 -12.38 -23.01 -7.15
C VAL A 232 -10.99 -22.43 -7.43
N VAL A 233 -10.70 -22.00 -8.66
CA VAL A 233 -9.40 -21.40 -9.02
C VAL A 233 -9.18 -20.04 -8.36
N VAL A 234 -10.25 -19.27 -8.14
CA VAL A 234 -10.17 -17.94 -7.51
C VAL A 234 -10.12 -18.03 -5.98
N ALA A 235 -10.90 -18.93 -5.37
CA ALA A 235 -11.13 -18.89 -3.91
C ALA A 235 -10.45 -20.01 -3.12
N CYS A 236 -9.99 -21.10 -3.73
CA CYS A 236 -9.38 -22.21 -2.99
C CYS A 236 -7.86 -22.10 -2.77
N PRO A 237 -7.03 -21.71 -3.75
CA PRO A 237 -5.60 -21.54 -3.50
C PRO A 237 -5.31 -20.20 -2.82
N SER A 238 -4.32 -20.17 -1.94
CA SER A 238 -3.68 -18.91 -1.50
C SER A 238 -2.86 -18.37 -2.68
N TYR A 239 -3.22 -17.20 -3.20
CA TYR A 239 -2.44 -16.64 -4.32
C TYR A 239 -1.04 -16.24 -3.86
N ALA A 240 -0.88 -15.82 -2.60
CA ALA A 240 0.41 -15.58 -1.98
C ALA A 240 1.20 -16.88 -1.80
N ASP A 241 0.72 -17.81 -0.98
CA ASP A 241 1.51 -18.97 -0.54
C ASP A 241 1.59 -20.10 -1.57
N ASP A 242 0.47 -20.46 -2.20
CA ASP A 242 0.42 -21.60 -3.12
C ASP A 242 0.94 -21.23 -4.51
N LEU A 243 0.70 -19.98 -4.94
CA LEU A 243 0.96 -19.52 -6.31
C LEU A 243 2.11 -18.52 -6.41
N GLY A 244 2.63 -18.02 -5.27
CA GLY A 244 3.77 -17.10 -5.22
C GLY A 244 3.47 -15.75 -5.86
N VAL A 245 2.22 -15.29 -5.83
CA VAL A 245 1.84 -13.93 -6.25
C VAL A 245 2.18 -12.99 -5.10
N SER A 246 2.91 -11.92 -5.37
CA SER A 246 3.32 -10.95 -4.35
C SER A 246 3.22 -9.55 -4.93
N VAL A 247 2.48 -8.67 -4.27
CA VAL A 247 2.37 -7.26 -4.66
C VAL A 247 3.19 -6.44 -3.69
N SER A 248 4.21 -5.76 -4.21
CA SER A 248 5.00 -4.81 -3.43
C SER A 248 4.12 -3.64 -2.99
N GLY A 249 4.12 -3.30 -1.69
CA GLY A 249 3.48 -2.09 -1.19
C GLY A 249 4.10 -0.79 -1.73
N TRP A 250 5.39 -0.82 -2.09
CA TRP A 250 6.11 0.32 -2.68
C TRP A 250 5.79 0.52 -4.16
N ASP A 251 5.83 -0.55 -4.97
CA ASP A 251 5.48 -0.50 -6.41
C ASP A 251 4.44 -1.57 -6.79
N PRO A 252 3.16 -1.35 -6.45
CA PRO A 252 2.09 -2.25 -6.87
C PRO A 252 1.94 -2.32 -8.39
N LEU A 253 2.18 -1.20 -9.08
CA LEU A 253 2.03 -1.11 -10.54
C LEU A 253 3.06 -1.98 -11.27
N GLY A 254 4.31 -2.01 -10.80
CA GLY A 254 5.34 -2.93 -11.27
C GLY A 254 4.99 -4.40 -11.00
N SER A 255 4.41 -4.68 -9.83
CA SER A 255 3.93 -6.02 -9.48
C SER A 255 2.82 -6.49 -10.44
N TYR A 256 1.80 -5.64 -10.68
CA TYR A 256 0.73 -5.92 -11.65
C TYR A 256 1.27 -6.12 -13.07
N ARG A 257 2.27 -5.35 -13.50
CA ARG A 257 2.90 -5.50 -14.83
C ARG A 257 3.66 -6.84 -14.99
N THR A 258 4.20 -7.40 -13.91
CA THR A 258 5.01 -8.63 -13.93
C THR A 258 4.23 -9.89 -13.54
N GLN A 259 3.09 -9.75 -12.86
CA GLN A 259 2.27 -10.86 -12.35
C GLN A 259 0.84 -10.85 -12.89
N GLY A 260 0.44 -9.79 -13.59
CA GLY A 260 -0.87 -9.65 -14.24
C GLY A 260 -1.94 -9.07 -13.35
N PHE A 261 -2.93 -8.42 -13.96
CA PHE A 261 -3.97 -7.71 -13.23
C PHE A 261 -4.79 -8.67 -12.37
N LEU A 262 -5.29 -9.78 -12.94
CA LEU A 262 -6.21 -10.66 -12.22
C LEU A 262 -5.52 -11.44 -11.09
N PRO A 263 -4.33 -12.05 -11.28
CA PRO A 263 -3.65 -12.73 -10.18
C PRO A 263 -3.33 -11.78 -9.02
N SER A 264 -2.80 -10.60 -9.34
CA SER A 264 -2.45 -9.59 -8.33
C SER A 264 -3.70 -9.10 -7.61
N PHE A 265 -4.75 -8.72 -8.33
CA PHE A 265 -6.02 -8.25 -7.74
C PHE A 265 -6.67 -9.31 -6.85
N ILE A 266 -6.64 -10.59 -7.25
CA ILE A 266 -7.20 -11.68 -6.43
C ILE A 266 -6.39 -11.89 -5.16
N MET A 267 -5.05 -11.88 -5.25
CA MET A 267 -4.18 -11.97 -4.09
C MET A 267 -4.49 -10.87 -3.08
N MET A 268 -4.53 -9.62 -3.54
CA MET A 268 -4.84 -8.49 -2.65
C MET A 268 -6.25 -8.60 -2.06
N ALA A 269 -7.22 -9.12 -2.81
CA ALA A 269 -8.56 -9.35 -2.28
C ALA A 269 -8.63 -10.47 -1.24
N GLN A 270 -7.67 -11.42 -1.25
CA GLN A 270 -7.53 -12.46 -0.23
C GLN A 270 -6.85 -11.89 1.03
N ASP A 271 -5.80 -11.08 0.86
CA ASP A 271 -5.00 -10.55 1.98
C ASP A 271 -5.66 -9.35 2.68
N MET A 272 -6.59 -8.66 2.04
CA MET A 272 -7.29 -7.51 2.64
C MET A 272 -8.23 -7.86 3.80
N SER A 273 -8.64 -9.12 3.97
CA SER A 273 -9.59 -9.47 5.04
C SER A 273 -8.90 -9.45 6.40
N LEU A 274 -9.30 -8.51 7.26
CA LEU A 274 -8.95 -8.53 8.67
C LEU A 274 -9.61 -9.75 9.34
N GLU A 275 -8.84 -10.51 10.11
CA GLU A 275 -9.38 -11.62 10.89
C GLU A 275 -10.16 -11.07 12.08
N GLU A 276 -11.39 -11.55 12.27
CA GLU A 276 -12.24 -11.16 13.40
C GLU A 276 -11.71 -11.87 14.67
N PRO A 277 -11.36 -11.14 15.75
CA PRO A 277 -10.81 -11.73 16.96
C PRO A 277 -11.75 -12.76 17.59
N GLU A 278 -11.21 -13.79 18.26
CA GLU A 278 -12.04 -14.82 18.88
C GLU A 278 -12.99 -14.20 19.92
N GLY A 279 -14.29 -14.50 19.79
CA GLY A 279 -15.30 -14.00 20.72
C GLY A 279 -15.70 -12.54 20.51
N TYR A 280 -15.27 -11.89 19.41
CA TYR A 280 -15.60 -10.50 19.13
C TYR A 280 -17.11 -10.23 19.10
N SER A 281 -17.48 -9.10 19.70
CA SER A 281 -18.78 -8.48 19.50
C SER A 281 -18.63 -6.97 19.63
N GLU A 282 -19.28 -6.22 18.73
CA GLU A 282 -19.22 -4.75 18.74
C GLU A 282 -19.62 -4.15 20.10
N GLU A 283 -20.66 -4.70 20.73
CA GLU A 283 -21.11 -4.26 22.06
C GLU A 283 -20.06 -4.56 23.13
N GLY A 284 -19.41 -5.72 23.08
CA GLY A 284 -18.34 -6.10 24.01
C GLY A 284 -17.11 -5.22 23.88
N ALA A 285 -16.62 -4.98 22.66
CA ALA A 285 -15.47 -4.11 22.41
C ALA A 285 -15.73 -2.66 22.87
N LEU A 286 -16.94 -2.13 22.62
CA LEU A 286 -17.35 -0.80 23.12
C LEU A 286 -17.44 -0.73 24.65
N GLU A 287 -17.90 -1.80 25.30
CA GLU A 287 -17.93 -1.87 26.76
C GLU A 287 -16.52 -1.93 27.36
N LEU A 288 -15.63 -2.66 26.70
CA LEU A 288 -14.23 -2.80 27.07
C LEU A 288 -13.47 -1.48 26.96
N GLU A 289 -13.57 -0.80 25.83
CA GLU A 289 -12.94 0.52 25.62
C GLU A 289 -13.39 1.53 26.69
N ARG A 290 -14.69 1.57 26.98
CA ARG A 290 -15.23 2.43 28.06
C ARG A 290 -14.70 2.07 29.43
N ALA A 291 -14.47 0.78 29.71
CA ALA A 291 -13.92 0.33 30.98
C ALA A 291 -12.47 0.78 31.14
N TYR A 292 -11.65 0.64 30.11
CA TYR A 292 -10.27 1.14 30.07
C TYR A 292 -10.21 2.66 30.18
N ALA A 293 -11.04 3.39 29.43
CA ALA A 293 -11.13 4.84 29.52
C ALA A 293 -11.55 5.31 30.94
N ALA A 294 -12.48 4.61 31.59
CA ALA A 294 -12.86 4.90 32.97
C ALA A 294 -11.73 4.60 33.96
N ALA A 295 -10.98 3.51 33.76
CA ALA A 295 -9.81 3.18 34.57
C ALA A 295 -8.72 4.26 34.46
N TYR A 296 -8.49 4.78 33.26
CA TYR A 296 -7.62 5.94 33.04
C TYR A 296 -8.13 7.17 33.82
N ASP A 297 -9.40 7.54 33.62
CA ASP A 297 -9.99 8.74 34.23
C ASP A 297 -10.00 8.70 35.76
N GLU A 298 -10.12 7.51 36.37
CA GLU A 298 -10.05 7.32 37.83
C GLU A 298 -8.60 7.23 38.37
N GLY A 299 -7.65 6.84 37.51
CA GLY A 299 -6.25 6.60 37.84
C GLY A 299 -5.30 7.66 37.28
N LEU A 300 -4.63 7.33 36.17
CA LEU A 300 -3.58 8.15 35.54
C LEU A 300 -4.06 9.55 35.13
N GLY A 301 -5.33 9.67 34.72
CA GLY A 301 -5.99 10.92 34.36
C GLY A 301 -6.35 11.83 35.54
N ALA A 302 -6.42 11.30 36.76
CA ALA A 302 -6.85 12.05 37.95
C ALA A 302 -5.70 12.65 38.79
N THR A 303 -4.46 12.59 38.28
CA THR A 303 -3.28 13.07 38.99
C THR A 303 -3.15 14.60 38.96
N GLU A 304 -2.55 15.20 39.99
CA GLU A 304 -2.32 16.65 40.02
C GLU A 304 -1.36 17.11 38.90
N SER A 305 -0.36 16.30 38.56
CA SER A 305 0.56 16.56 37.45
C SER A 305 -0.17 16.59 36.11
N ARG A 306 -1.02 15.58 35.84
CA ARG A 306 -1.81 15.52 34.61
C ARG A 306 -2.77 16.70 34.48
N ALA A 307 -3.46 17.07 35.56
CA ALA A 307 -4.37 18.22 35.54
C ALA A 307 -3.63 19.54 35.23
N ALA A 308 -2.40 19.71 35.74
CA ALA A 308 -1.57 20.87 35.44
C ALA A 308 -1.10 20.87 33.98
N ALA A 309 -0.70 19.71 33.45
CA ALA A 309 -0.35 19.54 32.03
C ALA A 309 -1.53 19.89 31.11
N GLU A 310 -2.74 19.43 31.44
CA GLU A 310 -3.96 19.73 30.67
C GLU A 310 -4.31 21.22 30.64
N GLU A 311 -4.16 21.91 31.78
CA GLU A 311 -4.37 23.36 31.85
C GLU A 311 -3.33 24.10 31.00
N GLN A 312 -2.06 23.72 31.10
CA GLN A 312 -0.98 24.31 30.30
C GLN A 312 -1.19 24.07 28.80
N PHE A 313 -1.47 22.84 28.37
CA PHE A 313 -1.68 22.52 26.96
C PHE A 313 -2.86 23.31 26.37
N ALA A 314 -3.94 23.49 27.14
CA ALA A 314 -5.10 24.26 26.72
C ALA A 314 -4.83 25.77 26.60
N GLU A 315 -3.88 26.31 27.39
CA GLU A 315 -3.47 27.71 27.34
C GLU A 315 -2.44 27.98 26.23
N GLU A 316 -1.39 27.16 26.17
CA GLU A 316 -0.22 27.36 25.32
C GLU A 316 -0.43 26.86 23.88
N GLN A 317 -1.23 25.79 23.70
CA GLN A 317 -1.46 25.12 22.42
C GLN A 317 -0.15 24.92 21.61
N PRO A 318 0.83 24.15 22.15
CA PRO A 318 2.15 24.01 21.55
C PRO A 318 2.08 23.47 20.13
N ALA A 319 2.98 23.91 19.25
CA ALA A 319 3.16 23.25 17.97
C ALA A 319 3.70 21.84 18.19
N LEU A 320 3.11 20.85 17.52
CA LEU A 320 3.50 19.44 17.61
C LEU A 320 4.22 19.07 16.32
N VAL A 321 5.51 18.77 16.43
CA VAL A 321 6.35 18.31 15.34
C VAL A 321 6.60 16.82 15.53
N VAL A 322 6.29 16.01 14.52
CA VAL A 322 6.58 14.57 14.50
C VAL A 322 7.55 14.32 13.37
N ILE A 323 8.76 13.88 13.69
CA ILE A 323 9.81 13.55 12.73
C ILE A 323 9.98 12.04 12.74
N VAL A 324 9.59 11.42 11.63
CA VAL A 324 9.86 10.03 11.33
C VAL A 324 11.14 10.02 10.49
N ASP A 325 12.26 9.76 11.14
CA ASP A 325 13.56 9.76 10.48
C ASP A 325 13.83 8.39 9.86
N GLU A 326 14.04 8.41 8.55
CA GLU A 326 14.25 7.23 7.73
C GLU A 326 15.45 6.44 8.28
N THR A 327 15.20 5.20 8.66
CA THR A 327 16.22 4.24 9.10
C THR A 327 17.11 4.73 10.27
N PHE A 328 16.68 5.72 11.07
CA PHE A 328 17.47 6.17 12.22
C PHE A 328 17.47 5.13 13.34
N ALA A 329 18.66 4.71 13.78
CA ALA A 329 18.79 3.81 14.91
C ALA A 329 20.13 3.96 15.63
N ASP A 330 20.11 3.85 16.96
CA ASP A 330 21.33 3.71 17.74
C ASP A 330 21.79 2.24 17.73
N LEU A 331 22.72 1.93 16.82
CA LEU A 331 23.28 0.57 16.69
C LEU A 331 24.07 0.09 17.92
N THR A 332 24.37 0.95 18.90
CA THR A 332 24.96 0.49 20.16
C THR A 332 24.02 -0.46 20.91
N GLN A 333 22.71 -0.37 20.68
CA GLN A 333 21.70 -1.28 21.25
C GLN A 333 21.81 -2.70 20.70
N LEU A 334 22.28 -2.87 19.45
CA LEU A 334 22.45 -4.20 18.83
C LEU A 334 23.76 -4.87 19.28
N VAL A 335 24.85 -4.11 19.27
CA VAL A 335 26.21 -4.66 19.38
C VAL A 335 26.79 -4.51 20.79
N GLY A 336 26.42 -3.45 21.51
CA GLY A 336 27.07 -3.02 22.75
C GLY A 336 28.40 -2.30 22.53
N GLU A 337 29.20 -2.20 23.58
CA GLU A 337 30.47 -1.47 23.59
C GLU A 337 31.62 -2.24 22.91
N GLY A 338 32.67 -1.50 22.49
CA GLY A 338 33.99 -2.08 22.21
C GLY A 338 34.39 -2.22 20.75
N TRP A 339 33.56 -1.76 19.80
CA TRP A 339 33.84 -1.80 18.36
C TRP A 339 34.06 -0.42 17.72
N GLY A 340 34.05 0.65 18.52
CA GLY A 340 34.48 2.00 18.13
C GLY A 340 33.35 2.97 17.76
N TYR A 341 32.11 2.49 17.62
CA TYR A 341 30.92 3.34 17.49
C TYR A 341 30.30 3.58 18.88
N GLU A 342 30.05 4.84 19.24
CA GLU A 342 29.49 5.25 20.54
C GLU A 342 28.03 5.74 20.45
N GLY A 343 27.40 5.60 19.28
CA GLY A 343 26.04 6.08 19.02
C GLY A 343 26.00 7.51 18.49
N PRO A 344 24.80 8.01 18.12
CA PRO A 344 24.60 9.39 17.71
C PRO A 344 24.82 10.34 18.91
N GLU A 345 25.87 11.18 18.84
CA GLU A 345 26.38 11.96 19.98
C GLU A 345 25.36 12.99 20.48
N ARG A 346 24.75 13.77 19.60
CA ARG A 346 23.82 14.85 19.97
C ARG A 346 22.50 14.30 20.45
N TYR A 347 21.95 13.31 19.77
CA TYR A 347 20.75 12.59 20.21
C TYR A 347 20.96 12.00 21.61
N ASN A 348 22.10 11.36 21.87
CA ASN A 348 22.39 10.79 23.18
C ASN A 348 22.68 11.85 24.25
N ALA A 349 23.10 13.06 23.85
CA ALA A 349 23.33 14.18 24.75
C ALA A 349 22.05 14.92 25.19
N ILE A 350 20.89 14.63 24.61
CA ILE A 350 19.60 15.17 25.07
C ILE A 350 19.31 14.57 26.45
N ASP A 351 19.53 15.36 27.51
CA ASP A 351 19.29 14.99 28.90
C ASP A 351 18.02 15.62 29.50
N ASP A 352 17.37 16.51 28.76
CA ASP A 352 16.17 17.26 29.14
C ASP A 352 14.89 16.89 28.35
N ALA A 353 14.88 15.71 27.71
CA ALA A 353 13.67 15.21 27.07
C ALA A 353 12.55 14.96 28.09
N VAL A 354 11.30 15.13 27.64
CA VAL A 354 10.10 14.76 28.40
C VAL A 354 10.08 13.25 28.63
N MET A 355 10.35 12.48 27.58
CA MET A 355 10.56 11.03 27.63
C MET A 355 11.39 10.58 26.43
N ARG A 356 12.10 9.46 26.56
CA ARG A 356 12.84 8.81 25.47
C ARG A 356 12.90 7.31 25.70
N GLY A 357 13.22 6.53 24.68
CA GLY A 357 13.46 5.11 24.86
C GLY A 357 13.59 4.33 23.56
N SER A 358 13.44 3.02 23.69
CA SER A 358 13.38 2.10 22.56
C SER A 358 12.00 2.19 21.93
N LEU A 359 11.92 2.19 20.60
CA LEU A 359 10.67 2.16 19.86
C LEU A 359 10.54 0.82 19.15
N THR A 360 9.56 0.01 19.57
CA THR A 360 9.20 -1.21 18.87
C THR A 360 8.35 -0.88 17.64
N VAL A 361 8.77 -1.37 16.48
CA VAL A 361 8.12 -1.14 15.18
C VAL A 361 7.75 -2.47 14.54
N SER A 362 6.86 -2.46 13.54
CA SER A 362 6.41 -3.69 12.86
C SER A 362 7.11 -3.98 11.54
N THR A 363 8.26 -3.35 11.26
CA THR A 363 8.96 -3.51 9.99
C THR A 363 10.47 -3.35 10.13
N THR A 364 11.25 -3.94 9.21
CA THR A 364 12.72 -3.83 9.15
C THR A 364 13.19 -3.72 7.71
N GLY A 365 14.23 -2.91 7.45
CA GLY A 365 14.86 -2.78 6.13
C GLY A 365 13.97 -2.22 5.01
N GLY A 366 12.81 -1.66 5.35
CA GLY A 366 11.80 -1.13 4.44
C GLY A 366 10.42 -1.15 5.09
N GLY A 367 9.40 -0.63 4.40
CA GLY A 367 8.03 -0.63 4.89
C GLY A 367 7.65 0.55 5.79
N THR A 368 8.41 1.65 5.79
CA THR A 368 8.15 2.92 6.49
C THR A 368 6.68 3.27 6.71
N CYS A 369 5.81 3.14 5.69
CA CYS A 369 4.38 3.45 5.80
C CYS A 369 3.62 2.64 6.87
N ASN A 370 4.17 1.50 7.28
CA ASN A 370 3.65 0.68 8.36
C ASN A 370 3.88 1.36 9.71
N THR A 371 5.10 1.85 9.96
CA THR A 371 5.39 2.66 11.14
C THR A 371 4.58 3.96 11.14
N GLU A 372 4.46 4.63 9.99
CA GLU A 372 3.59 5.81 9.85
C GLU A 372 2.12 5.49 10.19
N PHE A 373 1.60 4.37 9.70
CA PHE A 373 0.24 3.93 9.99
C PHE A 373 0.03 3.69 11.49
N GLU A 374 0.93 2.94 12.14
CA GLU A 374 0.86 2.66 13.56
C GLU A 374 0.91 3.98 14.37
N LEU A 375 1.80 4.89 14.01
CA LEU A 375 1.94 6.21 14.65
C LEU A 375 0.69 7.08 14.49
N LEU A 376 0.18 7.20 13.26
CA LEU A 376 -0.89 8.14 12.94
C LEU A 376 -2.26 7.65 13.42
N THR A 377 -2.46 6.34 13.57
CA THR A 377 -3.77 5.75 13.92
C THR A 377 -3.81 5.13 15.32
N GLY A 378 -2.65 4.75 15.86
CA GLY A 378 -2.54 3.93 17.08
C GLY A 378 -2.90 2.45 16.88
N ILE A 379 -3.20 2.01 15.66
CA ILE A 379 -3.53 0.62 15.37
C ILE A 379 -2.26 -0.14 15.07
N SER A 380 -1.94 -1.18 15.86
CA SER A 380 -0.74 -1.98 15.62
C SER A 380 -0.93 -2.99 14.50
N LEU A 381 0.13 -3.21 13.72
CA LEU A 381 0.17 -4.27 12.72
C LEU A 381 0.23 -5.67 13.32
N GLY A 382 0.62 -5.82 14.60
CA GLY A 382 0.40 -7.06 15.32
C GLY A 382 -1.07 -7.49 15.35
N LEU A 383 -2.01 -6.54 15.24
CA LEU A 383 -3.46 -6.76 15.26
C LEU A 383 -4.08 -6.79 13.86
N VAL A 384 -3.42 -6.18 12.86
CA VAL A 384 -3.88 -6.14 11.46
C VAL A 384 -3.40 -7.36 10.67
N GLY A 385 -2.21 -7.87 11.01
CA GLY A 385 -1.59 -9.03 10.38
C GLY A 385 -0.33 -8.69 9.58
N GLU A 386 0.59 -9.66 9.54
CA GLU A 386 1.88 -9.56 8.82
C GLU A 386 1.69 -9.33 7.31
N GLY A 387 2.60 -8.56 6.71
CA GLY A 387 2.59 -8.28 5.26
C GLY A 387 1.54 -7.27 4.81
N SER A 388 0.76 -6.71 5.74
CA SER A 388 -0.19 -5.65 5.46
C SER A 388 0.50 -4.32 5.17
N TYR A 389 0.00 -3.60 4.15
CA TYR A 389 0.38 -2.22 3.84
C TYR A 389 -0.88 -1.34 3.89
N PRO A 390 -1.28 -0.85 5.07
CA PRO A 390 -2.62 -0.27 5.24
C PRO A 390 -2.94 0.92 4.34
N PHE A 391 -1.96 1.81 4.10
CA PHE A 391 -2.10 2.95 3.18
C PHE A 391 -2.48 2.52 1.76
N SER A 392 -2.06 1.32 1.38
CA SER A 392 -2.32 0.72 0.09
C SER A 392 -3.64 -0.04 0.09
N PHE A 393 -3.92 -0.80 1.14
CA PHE A 393 -4.97 -1.82 1.13
C PHE A 393 -6.34 -1.27 1.53
N TYR A 394 -6.38 -0.32 2.46
CA TYR A 394 -7.61 0.13 3.11
C TYR A 394 -7.97 1.58 2.74
N ASP A 395 -9.27 1.91 2.82
CA ASP A 395 -9.69 3.31 2.82
C ASP A 395 -9.59 3.87 4.24
N LEU A 396 -8.72 4.84 4.44
CA LEU A 396 -8.47 5.43 5.77
C LEU A 396 -9.39 6.62 6.08
N SER A 397 -10.33 6.94 5.18
CA SER A 397 -11.15 8.16 5.24
C SER A 397 -12.01 8.29 6.49
N ASP A 398 -12.37 7.18 7.14
CA ASP A 398 -13.18 7.16 8.36
C ASP A 398 -12.39 6.68 9.59
N VAL A 399 -11.07 6.45 9.45
CA VAL A 399 -10.20 5.97 10.53
C VAL A 399 -9.80 7.12 11.46
N SER A 400 -9.98 6.91 12.78
CA SER A 400 -9.47 7.79 13.83
C SER A 400 -7.96 7.98 13.68
N SER A 401 -7.48 9.22 13.67
CA SER A 401 -6.06 9.51 13.43
C SER A 401 -5.62 10.84 14.04
N LEU A 402 -4.31 10.95 14.30
CA LEU A 402 -3.67 12.11 14.92
C LEU A 402 -3.98 13.43 14.18
N PRO A 403 -3.88 13.52 12.83
CA PRO A 403 -4.20 14.77 12.13
C PRO A 403 -5.66 15.17 12.31
N ARG A 404 -6.61 14.22 12.24
CA ARG A 404 -8.04 14.51 12.49
C ARG A 404 -8.29 14.99 13.91
N GLN A 405 -7.66 14.36 14.89
CA GLN A 405 -7.77 14.73 16.30
C GLN A 405 -7.28 16.17 16.52
N LEU A 406 -6.09 16.51 16.03
CA LEU A 406 -5.53 17.84 16.21
C LEU A 406 -6.27 18.90 15.37
N ALA A 407 -6.70 18.58 14.16
CA ALA A 407 -7.56 19.46 13.37
C ALA A 407 -8.88 19.79 14.10
N ALA A 408 -9.48 18.80 14.79
CA ALA A 408 -10.66 19.03 15.62
C ALA A 408 -10.38 19.93 16.85
N LEU A 409 -9.13 20.01 17.31
CA LEU A 409 -8.65 20.94 18.33
C LEU A 409 -8.22 22.30 17.76
N GLY A 410 -8.31 22.49 16.45
CA GLY A 410 -8.01 23.75 15.76
C GLY A 410 -6.58 23.90 15.24
N TYR A 411 -5.81 22.81 15.17
CA TYR A 411 -4.47 22.79 14.60
C TYR A 411 -4.55 22.74 13.07
N SER A 412 -3.67 23.47 12.38
CA SER A 412 -3.38 23.15 10.97
C SER A 412 -2.55 21.87 10.91
N THR A 413 -2.71 21.08 9.85
CA THR A 413 -2.05 19.76 9.74
C THR A 413 -1.32 19.62 8.42
N THR A 414 0.01 19.60 8.48
CA THR A 414 0.88 19.51 7.31
C THR A 414 1.72 18.24 7.39
N ALA A 415 1.66 17.41 6.36
CA ALA A 415 2.61 16.32 6.14
C ALA A 415 3.69 16.76 5.15
N MET A 416 4.91 16.26 5.34
CA MET A 416 6.06 16.52 4.47
C MET A 416 6.80 15.23 4.20
N HIS A 417 7.15 15.02 2.94
CA HIS A 417 8.03 13.92 2.54
C HIS A 417 8.72 14.31 1.23
N PRO A 418 10.04 14.55 1.21
CA PRO A 418 10.74 15.10 0.04
C PRO A 418 11.00 14.04 -1.05
N ASN A 419 9.97 13.29 -1.42
CA ASN A 419 9.98 12.25 -2.44
C ASN A 419 8.60 12.20 -3.14
N LEU A 420 8.46 11.29 -4.11
CA LEU A 420 7.23 11.12 -4.88
C LEU A 420 6.02 10.91 -3.96
N ALA A 421 5.04 11.80 -4.07
CA ALA A 421 3.79 11.73 -3.30
C ALA A 421 3.03 10.39 -3.46
N THR A 422 3.28 9.66 -4.54
CA THR A 422 2.62 8.38 -4.84
C THR A 422 3.26 7.18 -4.15
N ASN A 423 4.47 7.33 -3.58
CA ASN A 423 5.12 6.24 -2.85
C ASN A 423 4.24 5.81 -1.67
N TYR A 424 4.05 4.48 -1.53
CA TYR A 424 3.12 3.87 -0.58
C TYR A 424 1.70 4.46 -0.58
N ASN A 425 1.26 5.04 -1.70
CA ASN A 425 -0.06 5.65 -1.84
C ASN A 425 -0.32 6.87 -0.91
N ARG A 426 0.73 7.57 -0.44
CA ARG A 426 0.60 8.74 0.47
C ARG A 426 -0.30 9.87 -0.07
N SER A 427 -0.26 10.12 -1.37
CA SER A 427 -1.14 11.09 -2.06
C SER A 427 -2.64 10.82 -1.87
N VAL A 428 -3.02 9.59 -1.50
CA VAL A 428 -4.40 9.20 -1.14
C VAL A 428 -4.52 9.03 0.37
N ALA A 429 -3.55 8.37 1.01
CA ALA A 429 -3.59 8.05 2.43
C ALA A 429 -3.54 9.29 3.34
N TYR A 430 -2.67 10.28 3.08
CA TYR A 430 -2.56 11.46 3.95
C TYR A 430 -3.82 12.32 3.98
N PRO A 431 -4.46 12.67 2.83
CA PRO A 431 -5.77 13.32 2.87
C PRO A 431 -6.84 12.46 3.53
N ALA A 432 -6.80 11.14 3.34
CA ALA A 432 -7.71 10.20 4.00
C ALA A 432 -7.46 10.10 5.51
N LEU A 433 -6.26 10.37 6.01
CA LEU A 433 -5.94 10.48 7.43
C LEU A 433 -6.19 11.91 7.98
N GLY A 434 -6.66 12.83 7.14
CA GLY A 434 -7.08 14.16 7.55
C GLY A 434 -5.99 15.22 7.57
N PHE A 435 -4.83 15.00 6.95
CA PHE A 435 -3.88 16.08 6.69
C PHE A 435 -4.50 17.11 5.74
N GLU A 436 -4.33 18.40 6.06
CA GLU A 436 -4.81 19.52 5.24
C GLU A 436 -3.86 19.82 4.07
N GLU A 437 -2.56 19.67 4.30
CA GLU A 437 -1.51 19.91 3.32
C GLU A 437 -0.51 18.74 3.27
N PHE A 438 0.00 18.45 2.06
CA PHE A 438 1.07 17.49 1.85
C PHE A 438 2.13 18.07 0.92
N LEU A 439 3.31 18.37 1.49
CA LEU A 439 4.48 18.83 0.76
C LEU A 439 5.31 17.63 0.30
N SER A 440 5.56 17.55 -1.01
CA SER A 440 6.21 16.39 -1.66
C SER A 440 7.48 16.80 -2.44
N GLU A 441 8.08 15.89 -3.21
CA GLU A 441 9.29 16.15 -4.04
C GLU A 441 9.30 17.52 -4.74
N GLU A 442 8.19 17.96 -5.32
CA GLU A 442 8.11 19.22 -6.05
C GLU A 442 8.33 20.46 -5.15
N ASP A 443 8.00 20.36 -3.87
CA ASP A 443 8.08 21.44 -2.88
C ASP A 443 9.49 21.60 -2.28
N PHE A 444 10.36 20.60 -2.48
CA PHE A 444 11.77 20.58 -2.07
C PHE A 444 12.72 20.66 -3.30
N ALA A 445 12.21 21.14 -4.43
CA ALA A 445 12.97 21.21 -5.67
C ALA A 445 14.16 22.19 -5.56
N GLY A 446 15.38 21.63 -5.56
CA GLY A 446 16.62 22.40 -5.51
C GLY A 446 17.20 22.55 -4.11
N GLU A 447 16.57 21.95 -3.10
CA GLU A 447 17.15 21.80 -1.76
C GLU A 447 18.41 20.92 -1.78
N GLU A 448 19.19 21.02 -0.71
CA GLU A 448 20.42 20.24 -0.57
C GLU A 448 20.10 18.74 -0.49
N TRP A 449 20.94 17.95 -1.14
CA TRP A 449 20.85 16.49 -1.15
C TRP A 449 22.02 15.90 -0.39
N PHE A 450 21.74 14.90 0.43
CA PHE A 450 22.74 14.08 1.09
C PHE A 450 22.36 12.61 0.95
N HIS A 451 23.34 11.78 0.56
CA HIS A 451 23.15 10.36 0.29
C HIS A 451 22.00 10.05 -0.70
N SER A 452 20.81 9.67 -0.21
CA SER A 452 19.70 9.14 -1.01
C SER A 452 18.61 10.14 -1.38
N GLY A 453 18.64 11.36 -0.85
CA GLY A 453 17.57 12.34 -1.09
C GLY A 453 17.90 13.72 -0.56
N VAL A 454 16.85 14.52 -0.39
CA VAL A 454 16.94 15.82 0.31
C VAL A 454 17.48 15.58 1.72
N SER A 455 18.40 16.44 2.18
CA SER A 455 19.00 16.33 3.50
C SER A 455 17.99 16.59 4.62
N ASP A 456 18.23 15.99 5.78
CA ASP A 456 17.35 16.18 6.96
C ASP A 456 17.44 17.63 7.47
N GLU A 457 18.61 18.27 7.35
CA GLU A 457 18.75 19.71 7.61
C GLU A 457 17.77 20.54 6.77
N ALA A 458 17.59 20.23 5.49
CA ALA A 458 16.67 20.95 4.64
C ALA A 458 15.20 20.71 4.99
N THR A 459 14.83 19.50 5.45
CA THR A 459 13.47 19.26 5.93
C THR A 459 13.23 19.95 7.27
N PHE A 460 14.21 19.95 8.18
CA PHE A 460 14.14 20.65 9.46
C PHE A 460 14.07 22.17 9.30
N ASP A 461 14.82 22.74 8.36
CA ASP A 461 14.71 24.15 7.98
C ASP A 461 13.29 24.47 7.47
N ARG A 462 12.69 23.57 6.68
CA ARG A 462 11.30 23.75 6.24
C ARG A 462 10.31 23.69 7.42
N ILE A 463 10.55 22.88 8.45
CA ILE A 463 9.75 22.90 9.69
C ILE A 463 9.85 24.29 10.34
N LEU A 464 11.04 24.85 10.47
CA LEU A 464 11.25 26.19 11.03
C LEU A 464 10.51 27.27 10.21
N GLU A 465 10.58 27.20 8.88
CA GLU A 465 9.84 28.11 7.99
C GLU A 465 8.32 28.03 8.21
N LEU A 466 7.77 26.81 8.35
CA LEU A 466 6.35 26.60 8.63
C LEU A 466 5.95 27.17 9.99
N LEU A 467 6.76 26.92 11.03
CA LEU A 467 6.57 27.48 12.38
C LEU A 467 6.65 29.01 12.41
N GLU A 468 7.47 29.63 11.58
CA GLU A 468 7.54 31.10 11.47
C GLU A 468 6.37 31.69 10.67
N SER A 469 5.83 30.94 9.71
CA SER A 469 4.82 31.44 8.78
C SER A 469 3.40 31.51 9.34
N ASP A 470 3.10 30.73 10.38
CA ASP A 470 1.79 30.65 11.02
C ASP A 470 1.93 30.60 12.56
N GLU A 471 1.41 31.61 13.24
CA GLU A 471 1.41 31.70 14.71
C GLU A 471 0.38 30.78 15.38
N GLY A 472 -0.51 30.15 14.61
CA GLY A 472 -1.50 29.19 15.12
C GLY A 472 -0.87 27.88 15.61
N PRO A 473 -1.63 27.03 16.32
CA PRO A 473 -1.19 25.69 16.65
C PRO A 473 -1.07 24.83 15.38
N GLN A 474 0.00 24.05 15.27
CA GLN A 474 0.36 23.30 14.07
C GLN A 474 0.71 21.86 14.43
N LEU A 475 0.25 20.91 13.63
CA LEU A 475 0.85 19.59 13.49
C LEU A 475 1.71 19.61 12.23
N ILE A 476 3.01 19.41 12.42
CA ILE A 476 3.96 19.25 11.31
C ILE A 476 4.49 17.82 11.38
N TYR A 477 4.17 17.00 10.38
CA TYR A 477 4.62 15.62 10.26
C TYR A 477 5.66 15.54 9.15
N ASP A 478 6.91 15.24 9.51
CA ASP A 478 8.03 15.13 8.58
C ASP A 478 8.47 13.66 8.47
N LEU A 479 8.49 13.15 7.24
CA LEU A 479 9.10 11.87 6.91
C LEU A 479 10.34 12.09 6.04
N THR A 480 11.51 11.83 6.60
CA THR A 480 12.79 12.11 5.93
C THR A 480 13.15 11.07 4.85
N MET A 481 14.26 11.29 4.15
CA MET A 481 14.73 10.42 3.04
C MET A 481 16.25 10.21 3.00
N GLN A 482 17.03 11.07 3.65
CA GLN A 482 18.50 11.12 3.54
C GLN A 482 19.14 9.74 3.77
N ASN A 483 18.71 9.08 4.84
CA ASN A 483 19.26 7.83 5.35
C ASN A 483 18.77 6.57 4.63
N HIS A 484 17.92 6.72 3.61
CA HIS A 484 17.33 5.60 2.88
C HIS A 484 18.41 4.77 2.16
N SER A 485 18.23 3.46 2.11
CA SER A 485 19.09 2.51 1.36
C SER A 485 19.18 2.81 -0.16
N SER A 486 20.17 2.28 -0.90
CA SER A 486 21.28 1.40 -0.49
C SER A 486 22.51 2.18 -0.01
N TYR A 487 23.38 1.52 0.77
CA TYR A 487 24.60 2.12 1.35
C TYR A 487 25.86 1.74 0.56
N ASP A 488 25.73 1.57 -0.75
CA ASP A 488 26.82 1.25 -1.67
C ASP A 488 26.89 2.28 -2.81
N GLN A 489 26.52 3.54 -2.52
CA GLN A 489 26.42 4.60 -3.52
C GLN A 489 27.77 5.31 -3.74
N ASP A 490 28.70 5.20 -2.80
CA ASP A 490 30.03 5.82 -2.87
C ASP A 490 29.96 7.35 -3.09
N ASN A 491 28.92 8.02 -2.59
CA ASN A 491 28.64 9.43 -2.89
C ASN A 491 28.97 10.42 -1.75
N LEU A 492 29.35 9.93 -0.57
CA LEU A 492 29.65 10.72 0.63
C LEU A 492 31.14 11.10 0.79
N GLY A 493 32.01 10.56 -0.07
CA GLY A 493 33.45 10.82 0.02
C GLY A 493 34.12 10.00 1.12
N GLU A 494 34.81 10.67 2.06
CA GLU A 494 35.45 9.97 3.18
C GLU A 494 34.43 9.73 4.30
N VAL A 495 34.08 8.46 4.52
CA VAL A 495 33.17 8.02 5.58
C VAL A 495 33.96 7.46 6.79
N PRO A 496 33.37 7.49 8.00
CA PRO A 496 33.97 6.85 9.18
C PRO A 496 34.22 5.36 8.93
N SER A 497 35.34 4.81 9.39
CA SER A 497 35.65 3.38 9.20
C SER A 497 35.51 2.62 10.51
N TYR A 498 34.47 1.79 10.61
CA TYR A 498 34.24 0.92 11.76
C TYR A 498 34.69 -0.50 11.44
N ALA A 499 35.66 -1.01 12.21
CA ALA A 499 36.16 -2.37 12.07
C ALA A 499 35.34 -3.30 12.98
N PHE A 500 34.28 -3.89 12.45
CA PHE A 500 33.52 -4.93 13.15
C PHE A 500 33.98 -6.34 12.73
N ASP A 501 34.43 -7.13 13.71
CA ASP A 501 34.82 -8.52 13.48
C ASP A 501 33.57 -9.36 13.14
N GLY A 502 33.54 -9.97 11.95
CA GLY A 502 32.42 -10.80 11.47
C GLY A 502 31.76 -10.29 10.18
N LEU A 503 32.01 -9.03 9.80
CA LEU A 503 31.61 -8.48 8.50
C LEU A 503 32.74 -8.60 7.46
N ASP A 504 32.38 -8.87 6.21
CA ASP A 504 33.33 -8.83 5.09
C ASP A 504 33.65 -7.37 4.69
N GLU A 505 34.41 -7.17 3.60
CA GLU A 505 34.78 -5.82 3.16
C GLU A 505 33.57 -4.99 2.72
N GLY A 506 32.68 -5.57 1.90
CA GLY A 506 31.48 -4.88 1.44
C GLY A 506 30.49 -4.58 2.56
N GLY A 507 30.32 -5.49 3.53
CA GLY A 507 29.48 -5.23 4.69
C GLY A 507 30.02 -4.11 5.59
N ARG A 508 31.35 -4.00 5.73
CA ARG A 508 31.98 -2.90 6.48
C ARG A 508 31.87 -1.56 5.76
N GLU A 509 31.98 -1.54 4.44
CA GLU A 509 31.79 -0.34 3.61
C GLU A 509 30.35 0.18 3.73
N GLN A 510 29.36 -0.71 3.58
CA GLN A 510 27.94 -0.33 3.72
C GLN A 510 27.57 0.13 5.12
N LEU A 511 28.12 -0.51 6.15
CA LEU A 511 27.96 -0.04 7.52
C LEU A 511 28.57 1.35 7.73
N SER A 512 29.73 1.61 7.14
CA SER A 512 30.43 2.88 7.25
C SER A 512 29.64 4.01 6.57
N GLU A 513 29.07 3.74 5.39
CA GLU A 513 28.21 4.69 4.68
C GLU A 513 26.89 4.93 5.45
N TYR A 514 26.25 3.89 5.98
CA TYR A 514 25.07 4.05 6.86
C TYR A 514 25.36 4.93 8.08
N LEU A 515 26.46 4.67 8.80
CA LEU A 515 26.81 5.44 10.00
C LEU A 515 27.19 6.88 9.69
N ALA A 516 27.73 7.17 8.50
CA ALA A 516 27.94 8.55 8.04
C ALA A 516 26.62 9.30 7.87
N CYS A 517 25.56 8.63 7.39
CA CYS A 517 24.22 9.20 7.28
C CYS A 517 23.64 9.50 8.67
N ILE A 518 23.76 8.57 9.62
CA ILE A 518 23.32 8.77 11.02
C ILE A 518 24.08 9.93 11.69
N GLU A 519 25.39 10.06 11.47
CA GLU A 519 26.19 11.18 11.99
C GLU A 519 25.72 12.54 11.41
N GLU A 520 25.27 12.57 10.16
CA GLU A 520 24.75 13.78 9.51
C GLU A 520 23.36 14.17 10.03
N THR A 521 22.45 13.20 10.19
CA THR A 521 21.15 13.42 10.87
C THR A 521 21.34 13.88 12.31
N ASP A 522 22.26 13.25 13.06
CA ASP A 522 22.56 13.63 14.44
C ASP A 522 23.02 15.09 14.52
N ARG A 523 23.89 15.53 13.60
CA ARG A 523 24.31 16.93 13.47
C ARG A 523 23.11 17.85 13.24
N ALA A 524 22.30 17.55 12.22
CA ALA A 524 21.14 18.35 11.84
C ALA A 524 20.13 18.45 12.99
N LEU A 525 19.86 17.35 13.70
CA LEU A 525 18.95 17.32 14.85
C LEU A 525 19.40 18.27 15.95
N GLY A 526 20.68 18.25 16.34
CA GLY A 526 21.16 19.16 17.39
C GLY A 526 21.12 20.64 16.97
N GLU A 527 21.32 20.95 15.70
CA GLU A 527 21.17 22.32 15.19
C GLU A 527 19.70 22.75 15.15
N PHE A 528 18.81 21.86 14.77
CA PHE A 528 17.36 22.07 14.77
C PHE A 528 16.82 22.33 16.18
N LEU A 529 17.15 21.47 17.16
CA LEU A 529 16.71 21.67 18.55
C LEU A 529 17.25 22.98 19.14
N ALA A 530 18.52 23.33 18.86
CA ALA A 530 19.10 24.60 19.26
C ALA A 530 18.38 25.81 18.62
N ALA A 531 17.88 25.67 17.39
CA ALA A 531 17.07 26.72 16.76
C ALA A 531 15.69 26.84 17.42
N LEU A 532 15.06 25.71 17.79
CA LEU A 532 13.78 25.71 18.49
C LEU A 532 13.86 26.33 19.89
N GLU A 533 14.99 26.18 20.61
CA GLU A 533 15.21 26.84 21.91
C GLU A 533 15.13 28.38 21.83
N GLU A 534 15.48 28.96 20.67
CA GLU A 534 15.47 30.41 20.48
C GLU A 534 14.10 30.94 20.01
N LEU A 535 13.13 30.06 19.75
CA LEU A 535 11.78 30.46 19.34
C LEU A 535 10.94 30.94 20.52
N ASP A 536 10.29 32.09 20.37
CA ASP A 536 9.34 32.66 21.35
C ASP A 536 7.94 32.02 21.18
N ARG A 537 7.89 30.68 21.08
CA ARG A 537 6.66 29.88 21.04
C ARG A 537 6.90 28.47 21.57
N PRO A 538 5.90 27.83 22.21
CA PRO A 538 6.01 26.46 22.69
C PRO A 538 5.94 25.46 21.54
N VAL A 539 6.93 24.57 21.47
CA VAL A 539 7.07 23.50 20.46
C VAL A 539 7.45 22.20 21.17
N ALA A 540 6.76 21.11 20.83
CA ALA A 540 7.13 19.76 21.23
C ALA A 540 7.49 18.94 19.98
N VAL A 541 8.61 18.22 20.04
CA VAL A 541 9.16 17.41 18.96
C VAL A 541 9.18 15.94 19.39
N LEU A 542 8.45 15.10 18.65
CA LEU A 542 8.60 13.65 18.71
C LEU A 542 9.50 13.22 17.54
N PHE A 543 10.77 12.93 17.84
CA PHE A 543 11.74 12.41 16.88
C PHE A 543 11.88 10.89 17.06
N LEU A 544 11.79 10.12 15.99
CA LEU A 544 11.89 8.66 16.03
C LEU A 544 12.46 8.07 14.75
N GLY A 545 13.06 6.87 14.87
CA GLY A 545 13.43 6.06 13.72
C GLY A 545 12.31 5.11 13.27
N ASP A 546 12.03 5.06 11.98
CA ASP A 546 10.92 4.27 11.43
C ASP A 546 11.16 2.75 11.45
N HIS A 547 12.40 2.31 11.21
CA HIS A 547 12.85 0.92 11.29
C HIS A 547 14.38 0.77 11.28
N GLN A 548 14.86 -0.41 11.66
CA GLN A 548 16.28 -0.75 11.50
C GLN A 548 16.69 -0.86 10.03
N SER A 549 17.96 -0.57 9.74
CA SER A 549 18.53 -0.68 8.41
C SER A 549 18.69 -2.15 7.97
N TYR A 550 18.82 -2.38 6.66
CA TYR A 550 19.10 -3.73 6.16
C TYR A 550 20.52 -4.23 6.54
N VAL A 551 21.40 -3.36 7.06
CA VAL A 551 22.72 -3.76 7.59
C VAL A 551 22.65 -4.23 9.04
N ALA A 552 21.61 -3.85 9.79
CA ALA A 552 21.42 -4.23 11.19
C ALA A 552 21.38 -5.75 11.42
N PRO A 553 20.72 -6.58 10.59
CA PRO A 553 20.77 -8.04 10.73
C PRO A 553 22.19 -8.61 10.68
N TRP A 554 23.07 -8.07 9.82
CA TRP A 554 24.45 -8.56 9.70
C TRP A 554 25.26 -8.27 10.97
N LEU A 555 25.06 -7.10 11.56
CA LEU A 555 25.65 -6.71 12.83
C LEU A 555 25.14 -7.57 13.98
N ASN A 556 23.82 -7.75 14.05
CA ASN A 556 23.16 -8.55 15.07
C ASN A 556 23.68 -10.00 15.06
N ASP A 557 23.72 -10.63 13.88
CA ASP A 557 24.26 -11.98 13.68
C ASP A 557 25.73 -12.10 14.09
N ALA A 558 26.55 -11.10 13.73
CA ALA A 558 27.97 -11.12 14.03
C ALA A 558 28.25 -10.83 15.52
N ALA A 559 27.45 -9.99 16.17
CA ALA A 559 27.58 -9.64 17.59
C ALA A 559 27.03 -10.74 18.53
N ARG A 560 26.00 -11.47 18.09
CA ARG A 560 25.24 -12.44 18.91
C ARG A 560 24.99 -13.78 18.18
N PRO A 561 26.04 -14.45 17.66
CA PRO A 561 25.87 -15.65 16.82
C PRO A 561 25.27 -16.87 17.52
N ASP A 562 25.28 -16.88 18.86
CA ASP A 562 24.80 -17.98 19.70
C ASP A 562 23.51 -17.62 20.48
N GLU A 563 22.90 -16.46 20.22
CA GLU A 563 21.64 -16.07 20.89
C GLU A 563 20.45 -16.85 20.30
N GLU A 564 19.55 -17.32 21.16
CA GLU A 564 18.38 -18.08 20.74
C GLU A 564 17.26 -17.16 20.23
N GLU A 565 16.51 -17.62 19.24
CA GLU A 565 15.22 -17.02 18.89
C GLU A 565 14.22 -17.18 20.05
N PRO A 566 13.34 -16.20 20.32
CA PRO A 566 12.96 -15.07 19.47
C PRO A 566 13.66 -13.74 19.79
N ALA A 567 14.45 -13.66 20.87
CA ALA A 567 15.10 -12.42 21.31
C ALA A 567 16.04 -11.84 20.24
N HIS A 568 16.75 -12.71 19.51
CA HIS A 568 17.65 -12.32 18.42
C HIS A 568 16.93 -11.60 17.28
N SER A 569 15.79 -12.14 16.82
CA SER A 569 14.98 -11.52 15.77
C SER A 569 14.23 -10.27 16.24
N LEU A 570 13.63 -10.30 17.43
CA LEU A 570 12.80 -9.19 17.94
C LEU A 570 13.60 -7.91 18.14
N ARG A 571 14.88 -8.01 18.51
CA ARG A 571 15.77 -6.84 18.64
C ARG A 571 15.95 -6.06 17.34
N LEU A 572 15.75 -6.69 16.18
CA LEU A 572 15.79 -6.00 14.88
C LEU A 572 14.56 -5.12 14.62
N TYR A 573 13.51 -5.26 15.43
CA TYR A 573 12.28 -4.47 15.37
C TYR A 573 12.25 -3.36 16.43
N GLU A 574 13.39 -3.07 17.07
CA GLU A 574 13.54 -1.97 18.02
C GLU A 574 14.42 -0.87 17.41
N THR A 575 13.90 0.36 17.31
CA THR A 575 14.63 1.60 17.01
C THR A 575 14.65 2.49 18.26
N THR A 576 14.75 3.81 18.10
CA THR A 576 14.76 4.76 19.22
C THR A 576 13.86 5.95 18.95
N TYR A 577 13.40 6.59 20.02
CA TYR A 577 12.61 7.81 19.95
C TYR A 577 12.90 8.76 21.11
N CYS A 578 12.59 10.04 20.93
CA CYS A 578 12.66 11.07 21.96
C CYS A 578 11.50 12.06 21.78
N LEU A 579 10.81 12.37 22.88
CA LEU A 579 9.90 13.50 23.00
C LEU A 579 10.61 14.63 23.73
N TRP A 580 10.92 15.71 23.02
CA TRP A 580 11.55 16.91 23.55
C TRP A 580 10.60 18.11 23.44
N ALA A 581 10.74 19.08 24.33
CA ALA A 581 9.97 20.32 24.29
C ALA A 581 10.84 21.52 24.64
N ASN A 582 10.69 22.63 23.92
CA ASN A 582 11.45 23.86 24.17
C ASN A 582 10.89 24.71 25.34
N TYR A 583 9.96 24.17 26.11
CA TYR A 583 9.28 24.81 27.22
C TYR A 583 9.12 23.83 28.39
N ASP A 584 8.98 24.35 29.60
CA ASP A 584 8.78 23.55 30.82
C ASP A 584 7.41 22.85 30.78
N VAL A 585 7.37 21.54 30.54
CA VAL A 585 6.12 20.76 30.51
C VAL A 585 5.63 20.50 31.94
N ALA A 586 4.46 21.03 32.28
CA ALA A 586 3.88 20.89 33.61
C ALA A 586 3.68 19.40 33.98
N GLY A 587 4.19 19.01 35.14
CA GLY A 587 4.11 17.62 35.61
C GLY A 587 5.21 16.70 35.08
N SER A 588 6.11 17.19 34.22
CA SER A 588 7.36 16.53 33.85
C SER A 588 8.54 17.24 34.50
N ASP A 589 9.53 16.47 34.97
CA ASP A 589 10.80 17.02 35.42
C ASP A 589 11.78 17.24 34.24
N GLN A 590 11.43 16.77 33.03
CA GLN A 590 12.28 16.83 31.82
C GLN A 590 13.71 16.36 32.12
N VAL A 591 13.82 15.09 32.51
CA VAL A 591 15.08 14.42 32.87
C VAL A 591 15.35 13.21 32.01
N SER A 592 14.76 13.17 30.81
CA SER A 592 14.88 12.06 29.86
C SER A 592 14.47 10.73 30.46
N GLU A 593 13.25 10.67 31.03
CA GLU A 593 12.70 9.43 31.56
C GLU A 593 12.69 8.34 30.48
N CYS A 594 13.22 7.16 30.84
CA CYS A 594 13.28 6.02 29.94
C CYS A 594 11.91 5.34 29.90
N VAL A 595 11.17 5.59 28.83
CA VAL A 595 9.86 5.00 28.53
C VAL A 595 10.05 4.28 27.20
N ASP A 596 9.98 2.95 27.21
CA ASP A 596 9.98 2.20 25.95
C ASP A 596 8.57 2.22 25.37
N ALA A 597 8.43 2.23 24.06
CA ALA A 597 7.14 2.36 23.41
C ALA A 597 7.04 1.49 22.16
N SER A 598 5.84 1.41 21.60
CA SER A 598 5.59 0.89 20.26
C SER A 598 5.20 2.04 19.34
N ALA A 599 5.42 1.88 18.04
CA ALA A 599 4.89 2.82 17.04
C ALA A 599 3.38 3.08 17.23
N SER A 600 2.62 2.06 17.65
CA SER A 600 1.18 2.16 17.89
C SER A 600 0.78 2.90 19.17
N ASN A 601 1.64 3.06 20.18
CA ASN A 601 1.26 3.67 21.47
C ASN A 601 2.06 4.94 21.81
N VAL A 602 3.20 5.20 21.15
CA VAL A 602 4.09 6.33 21.48
C VAL A 602 3.39 7.69 21.36
N VAL A 603 2.46 7.84 20.41
CA VAL A 603 1.67 9.08 20.28
C VAL A 603 0.70 9.25 21.45
N ALA A 604 0.04 8.17 21.92
CA ALA A 604 -0.83 8.25 23.08
C ALA A 604 -0.05 8.61 24.36
N LEU A 605 1.14 8.02 24.54
CA LEU A 605 2.06 8.35 25.63
C LEU A 605 2.54 9.80 25.54
N ALA A 606 2.87 10.29 24.33
CA ALA A 606 3.30 11.67 24.12
C ALA A 606 2.20 12.68 24.43
N LEU A 607 0.98 12.44 23.93
CA LEU A 607 -0.17 13.29 24.23
C LEU A 607 -0.54 13.24 25.73
N HIS A 608 -0.36 12.08 26.39
CA HIS A 608 -0.51 11.98 27.83
C HIS A 608 0.50 12.86 28.58
N ALA A 609 1.79 12.76 28.22
CA ALA A 609 2.86 13.53 28.85
C ALA A 609 2.70 15.05 28.63
N LEU A 610 2.27 15.47 27.43
CA LEU A 610 2.11 16.88 27.08
C LEU A 610 0.83 17.53 27.63
N GLY A 611 -0.10 16.77 28.23
CA GLY A 611 -1.38 17.32 28.67
C GLY A 611 -2.46 17.39 27.59
N ALA A 612 -2.21 16.88 26.38
CA ALA A 612 -3.17 16.94 25.28
C ALA A 612 -4.41 16.06 25.54
N PRO A 613 -5.61 16.43 25.04
CA PRO A 613 -6.81 15.60 25.16
C PRO A 613 -6.63 14.24 24.46
N LEU A 614 -6.96 13.15 25.17
CA LEU A 614 -6.89 11.78 24.66
C LEU A 614 -8.26 11.26 24.21
N THR A 615 -8.28 10.42 23.17
CA THR A 615 -9.45 9.59 22.82
C THR A 615 -9.62 8.42 23.80
N ASP A 616 -10.79 7.78 23.81
CA ASP A 616 -11.02 6.62 24.68
C ASP A 616 -10.07 5.45 24.32
N TYR A 617 -9.82 5.19 23.04
CA TYR A 617 -8.81 4.24 22.60
C TYR A 617 -7.39 4.62 23.06
N GLN A 618 -6.98 5.89 22.95
CA GLN A 618 -5.67 6.34 23.45
C GLN A 618 -5.54 6.17 24.96
N LYS A 619 -6.60 6.44 25.73
CA LYS A 619 -6.63 6.14 27.17
C LYS A 619 -6.48 4.65 27.43
N ALA A 620 -7.10 3.80 26.61
CA ALA A 620 -6.95 2.36 26.72
C ALA A 620 -5.51 1.91 26.45
N GLN A 621 -4.83 2.48 25.46
CA GLN A 621 -3.41 2.24 25.21
C GLN A 621 -2.53 2.64 26.39
N VAL A 622 -2.79 3.80 27.00
CA VAL A 622 -2.03 4.28 28.18
C VAL A 622 -2.26 3.38 29.39
N VAL A 623 -3.47 2.81 29.57
CA VAL A 623 -3.75 1.87 30.65
C VAL A 623 -3.13 0.50 30.36
N ALA A 624 -3.23 0.01 29.13
CA ALA A 624 -2.67 -1.28 28.71
C ALA A 624 -1.14 -1.29 28.75
N TYR A 625 -0.49 -0.12 28.67
CA TYR A 625 0.97 0.04 28.74
C TYR A 625 1.61 -0.66 29.95
N ASP A 626 0.92 -0.71 31.10
CA ASP A 626 1.42 -1.39 32.31
C ASP A 626 1.60 -2.90 32.13
N GLU A 627 0.91 -3.51 31.15
CA GLU A 627 1.01 -4.94 30.83
C GLU A 627 1.70 -5.19 29.49
N VAL A 628 1.49 -4.31 28.51
CA VAL A 628 2.01 -4.42 27.14
C VAL A 628 2.68 -3.09 26.75
N PRO A 629 3.88 -2.80 27.30
CA PRO A 629 4.62 -1.60 26.93
C PRO A 629 5.09 -1.60 25.47
N ALA A 630 5.40 -2.78 24.93
CA ALA A 630 5.89 -2.93 23.56
C ALA A 630 5.13 -4.01 22.78
N MET A 631 4.84 -3.75 21.51
CA MET A 631 4.13 -4.65 20.59
C MET A 631 4.54 -4.36 19.15
N SER A 632 4.71 -5.42 18.37
CA SER A 632 4.90 -5.40 16.92
C SER A 632 4.20 -6.59 16.28
N VAL A 633 4.28 -6.69 14.96
CA VAL A 633 3.94 -7.90 14.20
C VAL A 633 4.65 -9.17 14.67
N MET A 634 5.80 -9.05 15.36
CA MET A 634 6.57 -10.20 15.81
C MET A 634 6.17 -10.70 17.20
N GLY A 635 5.56 -9.85 18.03
CA GLY A 635 5.26 -10.20 19.40
C GLY A 635 5.01 -9.00 20.32
N VAL A 636 4.75 -9.31 21.58
CA VAL A 636 4.58 -8.37 22.67
C VAL A 636 5.69 -8.52 23.69
N ARG A 637 6.09 -7.40 24.30
CA ARG A 637 6.98 -7.38 25.46
C ARG A 637 6.18 -6.93 26.67
N ASP A 638 6.23 -7.72 27.74
CA ASP A 638 5.59 -7.38 29.00
C ASP A 638 6.43 -6.38 29.84
N ALA A 639 5.87 -5.93 30.96
CA ALA A 639 6.55 -5.00 31.88
C ALA A 639 7.78 -5.60 32.59
N ASP A 640 7.94 -6.93 32.62
CA ASP A 640 9.14 -7.60 33.12
C ASP A 640 10.24 -7.70 32.03
N GLY A 641 9.95 -7.24 30.81
CA GLY A 641 10.84 -7.26 29.65
C GLY A 641 10.87 -8.59 28.91
N ALA A 642 9.95 -9.51 29.22
CA ALA A 642 9.86 -10.80 28.53
C ALA A 642 9.05 -10.67 27.24
N TRP A 643 9.57 -11.28 26.18
CA TRP A 643 8.92 -11.31 24.87
C TRP A 643 8.08 -12.56 24.68
N THR A 644 6.87 -12.38 24.17
CA THR A 644 5.97 -13.43 23.71
C THR A 644 5.66 -13.21 22.24
N VAL A 645 5.88 -14.23 21.40
CA VAL A 645 5.52 -14.18 19.96
C VAL A 645 4.01 -14.30 19.79
N LEU A 646 3.46 -13.64 18.77
CA LEU A 646 2.00 -13.62 18.54
C LEU A 646 1.40 -15.02 18.27
N GLU A 647 2.20 -15.95 17.79
CA GLU A 647 1.79 -17.34 17.52
C GLU A 647 1.48 -18.15 18.79
N ASP A 648 1.94 -17.71 19.97
CA ASP A 648 1.70 -18.36 21.26
C ASP A 648 0.54 -17.66 22.00
N GLU A 649 -0.66 -17.74 21.44
CA GLU A 649 -1.87 -17.07 21.95
C GLU A 649 -2.15 -17.35 23.44
N GLU A 650 -1.83 -18.54 23.94
CA GLU A 650 -2.05 -18.91 25.35
C GLU A 650 -1.11 -18.15 26.32
N ALA A 651 0.00 -17.61 25.81
CA ALA A 651 1.02 -16.90 26.59
C ALA A 651 0.91 -15.36 26.49
N LEU A 652 0.02 -14.84 25.64
CA LEU A 652 -0.18 -13.40 25.49
C LEU A 652 -0.89 -12.78 26.72
N PRO A 653 -0.51 -11.56 27.14
CA PRO A 653 -1.20 -10.85 28.23
C PRO A 653 -2.67 -10.58 27.92
N GLU A 654 -3.51 -10.48 28.95
CA GLU A 654 -4.95 -10.18 28.80
C GLU A 654 -5.16 -8.82 28.12
N ALA A 655 -4.33 -7.83 28.47
CA ALA A 655 -4.34 -6.51 27.83
C ALA A 655 -4.08 -6.56 26.31
N TYR A 656 -3.33 -7.54 25.79
CA TYR A 656 -3.17 -7.71 24.34
C TYR A 656 -4.49 -8.11 23.68
N ALA A 657 -5.16 -9.14 24.22
CA ALA A 657 -6.46 -9.58 23.71
C ALA A 657 -7.51 -8.47 23.80
N ASP A 658 -7.47 -7.66 24.86
CA ASP A 658 -8.35 -6.51 25.01
C ASP A 658 -8.08 -5.43 23.94
N LEU A 659 -6.80 -5.09 23.70
CA LEU A 659 -6.38 -4.18 22.65
C LEU A 659 -6.77 -4.69 21.26
N GLU A 660 -6.68 -5.99 21.00
CA GLU A 660 -7.10 -6.60 19.74
C GLU A 660 -8.59 -6.36 19.47
N GLN A 661 -9.45 -6.57 20.47
CA GLN A 661 -10.89 -6.34 20.36
C GLN A 661 -11.22 -4.86 20.09
N MET A 662 -10.54 -3.95 20.80
CA MET A 662 -10.73 -2.49 20.63
C MET A 662 -10.16 -1.98 19.31
N ALA A 663 -8.99 -2.46 18.89
CA ALA A 663 -8.39 -2.10 17.61
C ALA A 663 -9.25 -2.57 16.43
N TYR A 664 -9.83 -3.78 16.52
CA TYR A 664 -10.77 -4.25 15.50
C TYR A 664 -12.03 -3.38 15.44
N LEU A 665 -12.54 -2.91 16.57
CA LEU A 665 -13.65 -1.96 16.63
C LEU A 665 -13.29 -0.62 15.96
N GLU A 666 -12.13 -0.05 16.28
CA GLU A 666 -11.67 1.25 15.78
C GLU A 666 -11.29 1.21 14.29
N PHE A 667 -10.68 0.12 13.83
CA PHE A 667 -10.12 0.00 12.49
C PHE A 667 -11.02 -0.75 11.51
N ALA A 668 -11.41 -1.99 11.81
CA ALA A 668 -12.09 -2.86 10.83
C ALA A 668 -13.46 -2.33 10.38
N ARG A 669 -14.07 -1.46 11.19
CA ARG A 669 -15.34 -0.78 10.85
C ARG A 669 -15.17 0.42 9.93
N ALA A 670 -14.00 1.02 9.96
CA ALA A 670 -13.70 2.27 9.27
C ALA A 670 -13.15 2.04 7.86
N VAL A 671 -12.74 0.82 7.52
CA VAL A 671 -12.02 0.47 6.29
C VAL A 671 -12.79 -0.33 5.24
#